data_AF-A0A511N0V7-F1
#
_entry.id   AF-A0A511N0V7-F1
#
_cell.length_a   1.000
_cell.length_b   1.000
_cell.length_c   1.000
_cell.angle_alpha   90.00
_cell.angle_beta   90.00
_cell.angle_gamma   90.00
#
_symmetry.space_group_name_H-M   'P 1'
#
loop_
_entity.id
_entity.type
_entity.pdbx_description
1 polymer ?
#
loop_
_entity_poly.entity_id
_entity_poly.type
_entity_poly.pdbx_seq_one_letter_code
_entity_poly.pdbx_strand_id
1 'polypeptide(L)'
;MKHLIPLTACLSLLLAACGSPTPPPEPKVAPKVNEKTRVVTEETRKALSSFTFTNAAACKTSPDPIKNPNAIPAQCTAKLVFSKSTPYLADLKVGEMMVSGIGPNAPYGYLQKVTKITTAGGQVTVETQAATLDEALIEGEFSEEGKLGAKQLSSMSLRQGVVPVGFDKNAIASQGNSFKFDINTVLYDDDGNNSTTSDQIRLKGNFELVVDDGLSYSLKWKKVLGVPVYPKGIYVRMAYGFNQNASVRVEAEFARSIEKEVELAKYTFDPITFFIGPVPVVLIPSVRITADLKGNITAKMTFGASESVVAQAGFEYNDGFKNITQFSKSFNKYAEIEGAKGTLEAGLNLQGEILLYGLVGPYARVRGNITMDAAVPRDPVWTLSAGVQGHVGIHADLLVKTLNYDAQIFKETFEFARSENQKPTVSFKSPKEGQEYSQNVKVENICLLMDDLESSDLQVSISSSLDGNLLSKSVIRGNFSSTCVPPYAFKTLGNRTLTVTVTDKGGLTATATRTINIVNNPPSVLILQPTNTTKIYKNGPTLLRGALMDPNENLDCKAFKWSSSNPADNKNMPADPCGDAMVTFETEGTRTITLEARDSQNMPGSVQVTINVLPEPVNHPPVVSIEQPKMGVDGSGNPVLPSLPPLDQTMTLKGTLLDKEKASLSYSWVLSYQPRGKGVTSTTLHSNAVPAGSLTQHVEYTFDPSDLLPIAGGTEFKCYDVEPHNIFLRLEVSDGVNSTVVASIQLQKGCF
;
A
#
# COMPACT_ATOMS: atom_id res chain seq x y z
N MET A 1 16.71 16.32 25.97
CA MET A 1 17.44 17.40 26.69
C MET A 1 18.19 16.84 27.89
N LYS A 2 19.41 17.38 28.09
CA LYS A 2 20.36 17.23 29.21
C LYS A 2 21.47 16.18 29.08
N HIS A 3 22.69 16.75 29.03
CA HIS A 3 24.04 16.18 29.11
C HIS A 3 24.76 15.83 27.80
N LEU A 4 25.16 16.88 27.05
CA LEU A 4 26.30 16.85 26.15
C LEU A 4 27.53 17.41 26.88
N ILE A 5 28.56 16.59 27.05
CA ILE A 5 29.90 16.98 27.51
C ILE A 5 30.56 17.75 26.35
N PRO A 6 31.20 18.91 26.59
CA PRO A 6 31.85 19.68 25.52
C PRO A 6 33.14 18.98 25.09
N LEU A 7 33.13 18.36 23.91
CA LEU A 7 34.28 17.69 23.29
C LEU A 7 35.24 18.68 22.59
N THR A 8 35.34 19.92 23.09
CA THR A 8 36.15 20.99 22.48
C THR A 8 37.66 20.83 22.71
N ALA A 9 38.09 20.01 23.67
CA ALA A 9 39.51 19.91 24.05
C ALA A 9 40.33 18.87 23.27
N CYS A 10 39.71 17.90 22.57
CA CYS A 10 40.44 16.86 21.84
C CYS A 10 40.69 17.18 20.35
N LEU A 11 40.00 18.18 19.77
CA LEU A 11 40.10 18.48 18.34
C LEU A 11 41.25 19.46 18.00
N SER A 12 41.73 20.24 18.97
CA SER A 12 42.85 21.17 18.79
C SER A 12 44.20 20.48 18.58
N LEU A 13 44.34 19.21 18.98
CA LEU A 13 45.58 18.44 18.82
C LEU A 13 45.73 17.77 17.44
N LEU A 14 44.64 17.57 16.68
CA LEU A 14 44.72 17.02 15.31
C LEU A 14 45.15 18.07 14.26
N LEU A 15 44.95 19.36 14.54
CA LEU A 15 45.36 20.46 13.66
C LEU A 15 46.88 20.61 13.54
N ALA A 16 47.65 20.21 14.56
CA ALA A 16 49.11 20.24 14.51
C ALA A 16 49.71 19.13 13.61
N ALA A 17 48.93 18.10 13.26
CA ALA A 17 49.37 16.97 12.43
C ALA A 17 48.89 17.03 10.98
N CYS A 18 47.98 17.96 10.62
CA CYS A 18 47.44 18.12 9.26
C CYS A 18 48.31 18.99 8.33
N GLY A 19 49.36 19.62 8.85
CA GLY A 19 50.37 20.27 8.05
C GLY A 19 51.32 19.24 7.46
N SER A 20 50.99 18.66 6.30
CA SER A 20 52.03 18.04 5.48
C SER A 20 53.14 19.09 5.28
N PRO A 21 54.43 18.80 5.56
CA PRO A 21 55.48 19.78 5.42
C PRO A 21 55.43 20.36 4.02
N THR A 22 55.33 21.69 3.92
CA THR A 22 55.47 22.40 2.66
C THR A 22 56.79 21.94 2.03
N PRO A 23 56.78 21.51 0.75
CA PRO A 23 58.01 21.16 0.06
C PRO A 23 59.00 22.33 0.18
N PRO A 24 60.32 22.06 0.31
CA PRO A 24 61.31 23.13 0.42
C PRO A 24 61.13 24.13 -0.74
N PRO A 25 61.24 25.45 -0.49
CA PRO A 25 60.96 26.47 -1.49
C PRO A 25 61.92 26.31 -2.68
N GLU A 26 61.37 25.93 -3.83
CA GLU A 26 62.07 25.98 -5.11
C GLU A 26 62.49 27.43 -5.44
N PRO A 27 63.59 27.64 -6.17
CA PRO A 27 64.01 28.98 -6.58
C PRO A 27 62.93 29.64 -7.45
N LYS A 28 62.49 30.84 -7.04
CA LYS A 28 61.41 31.60 -7.69
C LYS A 28 61.65 31.75 -9.20
N VAL A 29 60.66 31.39 -10.01
CA VAL A 29 60.68 31.66 -11.47
C VAL A 29 60.44 33.15 -11.72
N ALA A 30 61.42 33.85 -12.30
CA ALA A 30 61.24 35.24 -12.71
C ALA A 30 60.17 35.34 -13.81
N PRO A 31 59.13 36.18 -13.66
CA PRO A 31 58.02 36.22 -14.58
C PRO A 31 58.44 36.81 -15.93
N LYS A 32 58.00 36.19 -17.03
CA LYS A 32 58.15 36.72 -18.39
C LYS A 32 56.78 37.02 -18.96
N VAL A 33 56.52 38.29 -19.26
CA VAL A 33 55.25 38.76 -19.81
C VAL A 33 55.31 38.72 -21.34
N ASN A 34 54.24 38.30 -22.01
CA ASN A 34 54.14 38.43 -23.45
C ASN A 34 54.13 39.91 -23.84
N GLU A 35 54.88 40.29 -24.87
CA GLU A 35 54.98 41.69 -25.34
C GLU A 35 53.62 42.28 -25.76
N LYS A 36 52.65 41.44 -26.12
CA LYS A 36 51.27 41.85 -26.44
C LYS A 36 50.40 42.09 -25.21
N THR A 37 50.87 41.77 -24.01
CA THR A 37 50.14 41.96 -22.76
C THR A 37 50.35 43.34 -22.21
N ARG A 38 49.25 44.07 -22.01
CA ARG A 38 49.27 45.47 -21.59
C ARG A 38 48.47 45.63 -20.31
N VAL A 39 49.18 45.97 -19.24
CA VAL A 39 48.57 46.28 -17.93
C VAL A 39 47.86 47.64 -18.03
N VAL A 40 46.56 47.63 -17.77
CA VAL A 40 45.71 48.82 -17.87
C VAL A 40 46.12 49.84 -16.80
N THR A 41 46.46 51.06 -17.25
CA THR A 41 46.87 52.16 -16.37
C THR A 41 45.75 52.61 -15.44
N GLU A 42 46.11 53.23 -14.32
CA GLU A 42 45.15 53.79 -13.35
C GLU A 42 44.14 54.74 -14.01
N GLU A 43 44.64 55.66 -14.87
CA GLU A 43 43.79 56.59 -15.59
C GLU A 43 42.77 55.87 -16.49
N THR A 44 43.22 54.85 -17.22
CA THR A 44 42.37 54.07 -18.11
C THR A 44 41.35 53.25 -17.34
N ARG A 45 41.74 52.70 -16.18
CA ARG A 45 40.82 51.97 -15.30
C ARG A 45 39.72 52.87 -14.76
N LYS A 46 40.04 54.12 -14.41
CA LYS A 46 39.06 55.14 -14.00
C LYS A 46 38.16 55.60 -15.16
N ALA A 47 38.65 55.57 -16.40
CA ALA A 47 37.86 55.91 -17.59
C ALA A 47 36.87 54.80 -17.99
N LEU A 48 37.08 53.55 -17.54
CA LEU A 48 36.16 52.44 -17.82
C LEU A 48 34.78 52.76 -17.24
N SER A 49 33.78 52.91 -18.10
CA SER A 49 32.39 53.22 -17.75
C SER A 49 31.51 51.98 -17.64
N SER A 50 31.79 50.95 -18.45
CA SER A 50 31.09 49.66 -18.34
C SER A 50 31.95 48.52 -18.86
N PHE A 51 31.86 47.36 -18.20
CA PHE A 51 32.38 46.09 -18.68
C PHE A 51 31.25 45.06 -18.63
N THR A 52 30.87 44.53 -19.79
CA THR A 52 29.75 43.59 -19.89
C THR A 52 30.09 42.44 -20.83
N PHE A 53 29.75 41.22 -20.44
CA PHE A 53 29.86 40.06 -21.33
C PHE A 53 28.71 40.08 -22.33
N THR A 54 29.03 40.03 -23.63
CA THR A 54 28.04 40.02 -24.72
C THR A 54 27.35 38.66 -24.82
N ASN A 55 27.99 37.60 -24.35
CA ASN A 55 27.42 36.25 -24.21
C ASN A 55 27.35 35.81 -22.74
N ALA A 56 26.92 36.72 -21.85
CA ALA A 56 26.88 36.49 -20.40
C ALA A 56 26.22 35.18 -19.95
N ALA A 57 25.18 34.70 -20.64
CA ALA A 57 24.53 33.42 -20.31
C ALA A 57 25.46 32.22 -20.48
N ALA A 58 26.29 32.22 -21.52
CA ALA A 58 27.30 31.18 -21.77
C ALA A 58 28.52 31.33 -20.85
N CYS A 59 28.83 32.55 -20.39
CA CYS A 59 29.93 32.83 -19.47
C CYS A 59 29.64 32.56 -17.99
N LYS A 60 28.38 32.74 -17.59
CA LYS A 60 27.91 32.52 -16.20
C LYS A 60 27.63 31.05 -15.92
N THR A 61 27.47 30.26 -16.97
CA THR A 61 27.31 28.82 -16.87
C THR A 61 28.67 28.17 -17.04
N SER A 62 29.53 28.29 -16.01
CA SER A 62 30.39 27.12 -15.77
C SER A 62 29.40 25.95 -15.68
N PRO A 63 29.55 24.91 -16.52
CA PRO A 63 28.64 23.78 -16.47
C PRO A 63 28.54 23.33 -15.02
N ASP A 64 27.32 23.14 -14.53
CA ASP A 64 27.15 22.45 -13.25
C ASP A 64 27.86 21.10 -13.42
N PRO A 65 29.01 20.88 -12.78
CA PRO A 65 29.82 19.71 -13.03
C PRO A 65 29.06 18.42 -12.72
N ILE A 66 28.06 18.52 -11.85
CA ILE A 66 27.15 17.43 -11.46
C ILE A 66 26.23 17.04 -12.61
N LYS A 67 25.75 18.02 -13.38
CA LYS A 67 24.81 17.81 -14.49
C LYS A 67 25.50 17.59 -15.83
N ASN A 68 26.71 18.14 -16.01
CA ASN A 68 27.41 18.11 -17.29
C ASN A 68 28.95 18.12 -17.15
N PRO A 69 29.56 17.02 -16.65
CA PRO A 69 31.01 16.92 -16.36
C PRO A 69 31.93 16.95 -17.60
N ASN A 70 31.38 16.98 -18.82
CA ASN A 70 32.16 17.02 -20.06
C ASN A 70 31.93 18.30 -20.88
N ALA A 71 31.21 19.28 -20.33
CA ALA A 71 30.89 20.49 -21.07
C ALA A 71 32.13 21.39 -21.20
N ILE A 72 32.42 21.77 -22.45
CA ILE A 72 33.53 22.67 -22.79
C ILE A 72 33.13 24.09 -22.38
N PRO A 73 33.94 24.81 -21.59
CA PRO A 73 33.64 26.20 -21.24
C PRO A 73 33.44 27.07 -22.48
N ALA A 74 32.39 27.89 -22.50
CA ALA A 74 32.17 28.79 -23.61
C ALA A 74 33.25 29.89 -23.65
N GLN A 75 33.70 30.27 -24.85
CA GLN A 75 34.59 31.41 -25.03
C GLN A 75 33.84 32.70 -24.72
N CYS A 76 34.26 33.39 -23.66
CA CYS A 76 33.60 34.60 -23.18
C CYS A 76 33.96 35.82 -24.00
N THR A 77 32.97 36.46 -24.62
CA THR A 77 33.14 37.72 -25.35
C THR A 77 32.57 38.87 -24.54
N ALA A 78 33.24 40.01 -24.59
CA ALA A 78 32.85 41.17 -23.78
C ALA A 78 32.97 42.48 -24.54
N LYS A 79 32.33 43.50 -23.99
CA LYS A 79 32.36 44.89 -24.46
C LYS A 79 32.76 45.78 -23.29
N LEU A 80 33.89 46.46 -23.45
CA LEU A 80 34.41 47.48 -22.54
C LEU A 80 34.15 48.84 -23.16
N VAL A 81 33.56 49.76 -22.38
CA VAL A 81 33.26 51.12 -22.83
C VAL A 81 33.99 52.09 -21.91
N PHE A 82 34.80 52.95 -22.48
CA PHE A 82 35.59 53.97 -21.77
C PHE A 82 35.07 55.36 -22.10
N SER A 83 34.84 56.19 -21.09
CA SER A 83 34.23 57.54 -21.20
C SER A 83 35.08 58.51 -22.01
N LYS A 84 36.39 58.29 -22.07
CA LYS A 84 37.35 59.10 -22.82
C LYS A 84 38.50 58.23 -23.34
N SER A 85 39.12 58.67 -24.43
CA SER A 85 40.42 58.12 -24.84
C SER A 85 41.52 58.49 -23.82
N THR A 86 42.46 57.58 -23.61
CA THR A 86 43.68 57.76 -22.80
C THR A 86 44.91 57.40 -23.66
N PRO A 87 46.14 57.79 -23.27
CA PRO A 87 47.34 57.37 -23.99
C PRO A 87 47.43 55.84 -24.18
N TYR A 88 47.03 55.07 -23.15
CA TYR A 88 46.96 53.62 -23.24
C TYR A 88 45.99 53.15 -24.34
N LEU A 89 44.79 53.74 -24.42
CA LEU A 89 43.77 53.35 -25.40
C LEU A 89 44.12 53.81 -26.83
N ALA A 90 44.79 54.96 -26.97
CA ALA A 90 45.25 55.46 -28.25
C ALA A 90 46.30 54.53 -28.89
N ASP A 91 47.14 53.92 -28.06
CA ASP A 91 48.19 53.00 -28.52
C ASP A 91 47.72 51.54 -28.61
N LEU A 92 46.52 51.21 -28.14
CA LEU A 92 46.00 49.84 -28.06
C LEU A 92 45.69 49.29 -29.47
N LYS A 93 46.09 48.04 -29.74
CA LYS A 93 45.90 47.39 -31.04
C LYS A 93 45.05 46.12 -30.93
N VAL A 94 44.36 45.79 -32.03
CA VAL A 94 43.66 44.49 -32.17
C VAL A 94 44.68 43.35 -32.05
N GLY A 95 44.33 42.33 -31.27
CA GLY A 95 45.19 41.20 -30.94
C GLY A 95 46.10 41.39 -29.72
N GLU A 96 46.16 42.59 -29.13
CA GLU A 96 46.78 42.82 -27.81
C GLU A 96 45.87 42.33 -26.69
N MET A 97 46.45 42.06 -25.52
CA MET A 97 45.73 41.65 -24.32
C MET A 97 45.69 42.78 -23.32
N MET A 98 44.50 43.12 -22.86
CA MET A 98 44.27 44.05 -21.76
C MET A 98 44.15 43.26 -20.47
N VAL A 99 44.95 43.64 -19.46
CA VAL A 99 44.84 43.07 -18.12
C VAL A 99 44.66 44.16 -17.07
N SER A 100 43.68 43.98 -16.20
CA SER A 100 43.37 44.95 -15.14
C SER A 100 43.07 44.22 -13.85
N GLY A 101 43.57 44.80 -12.75
CA GLY A 101 43.13 44.43 -11.40
C GLY A 101 41.74 45.00 -11.10
N ILE A 102 41.37 44.96 -9.82
CA ILE A 102 40.06 45.43 -9.34
C ILE A 102 39.85 46.91 -9.70
N GLY A 103 38.64 47.23 -10.17
CA GLY A 103 38.22 48.62 -10.42
C GLY A 103 36.71 48.80 -10.26
N PRO A 104 36.21 50.05 -10.23
CA PRO A 104 34.80 50.35 -9.95
C PRO A 104 33.81 49.66 -10.92
N ASN A 105 34.16 49.60 -12.20
CA ASN A 105 33.36 48.97 -13.25
C ASN A 105 33.94 47.61 -13.70
N ALA A 106 34.91 47.08 -12.95
CA ALA A 106 35.52 45.77 -13.13
C ALA A 106 35.88 45.19 -11.74
N PRO A 107 34.88 44.84 -10.91
CA PRO A 107 35.09 44.49 -9.51
C PRO A 107 35.94 43.22 -9.32
N TYR A 108 36.06 42.41 -10.37
CA TYR A 108 36.83 41.17 -10.40
C TYR A 108 38.09 41.26 -11.27
N GLY A 109 38.44 42.47 -11.74
CA GLY A 109 39.45 42.65 -12.78
C GLY A 109 39.05 41.97 -14.09
N TYR A 110 40.00 41.84 -15.01
CA TYR A 110 39.81 41.09 -16.25
C TYR A 110 41.14 40.82 -16.95
N LEU A 111 41.15 39.76 -17.76
CA LEU A 111 42.16 39.47 -18.77
C LEU A 111 41.46 39.20 -20.11
N GLN A 112 41.67 40.09 -21.08
CA GLN A 112 40.85 40.15 -22.30
C GLN A 112 41.71 40.42 -23.53
N LYS A 113 41.52 39.65 -24.60
CA LYS A 113 42.14 39.86 -25.91
C LYS A 113 41.28 40.79 -26.75
N VAL A 114 41.88 41.83 -27.30
CA VAL A 114 41.19 42.82 -28.12
C VAL A 114 40.84 42.23 -29.48
N THR A 115 39.55 42.23 -29.82
CA THR A 115 39.07 41.78 -31.14
C THR A 115 38.68 42.97 -32.03
N LYS A 116 38.20 44.06 -31.42
CA LYS A 116 37.84 45.27 -32.16
C LYS A 116 37.89 46.51 -31.27
N ILE A 117 38.31 47.64 -31.83
CA ILE A 117 38.34 48.94 -31.18
C ILE A 117 37.51 49.91 -32.03
N THR A 118 36.60 50.65 -31.41
CA THR A 118 35.77 51.66 -32.08
C THR A 118 35.78 52.93 -31.24
N THR A 119 36.11 54.07 -31.86
CA THR A 119 36.09 55.37 -31.20
C THR A 119 35.00 56.24 -31.83
N ALA A 120 34.04 56.69 -31.03
CA ALA A 120 32.94 57.54 -31.49
C ALA A 120 32.60 58.57 -30.41
N GLY A 121 32.53 59.85 -30.78
CA GLY A 121 32.16 60.92 -29.86
C GLY A 121 33.07 61.06 -28.63
N GLY A 122 34.37 60.72 -28.75
CA GLY A 122 35.33 60.74 -27.64
C GLY A 122 35.30 59.51 -26.72
N GLN A 123 34.28 58.67 -26.85
CA GLN A 123 34.15 57.38 -26.17
C GLN A 123 34.91 56.29 -26.93
N VAL A 124 35.61 55.42 -26.21
CA VAL A 124 36.31 54.26 -26.80
C VAL A 124 35.57 52.99 -26.40
N THR A 125 35.14 52.21 -27.38
CA THR A 125 34.55 50.87 -27.18
C THR A 125 35.56 49.81 -27.63
N VAL A 126 35.85 48.87 -26.75
CA VAL A 126 36.71 47.72 -27.03
C VAL A 126 35.87 46.46 -26.92
N GLU A 127 35.71 45.75 -28.04
CA GLU A 127 35.16 44.40 -28.04
C GLU A 127 36.31 43.41 -27.84
N THR A 128 36.08 42.40 -27.01
CA THR A 128 37.09 41.45 -26.58
C THR A 128 36.58 40.03 -26.53
N GLN A 129 37.52 39.10 -26.46
CA GLN A 129 37.30 37.73 -25.98
C GLN A 129 38.20 37.48 -24.77
N ALA A 130 37.83 36.56 -23.89
CA ALA A 130 38.65 36.15 -22.76
C ALA A 130 40.03 35.70 -23.28
N ALA A 131 41.09 36.23 -22.67
CA ALA A 131 42.46 35.83 -22.95
C ALA A 131 42.96 34.87 -21.87
N THR A 132 43.95 34.04 -22.22
CA THR A 132 44.57 33.13 -21.28
C THR A 132 45.85 33.70 -20.64
N LEU A 133 46.29 33.18 -19.49
CA LEU A 133 47.46 33.60 -18.74
C LEU A 133 48.72 33.16 -19.48
N ASP A 134 48.71 32.10 -20.28
CA ASP A 134 49.82 31.63 -21.10
C ASP A 134 49.94 32.39 -22.40
N GLU A 135 48.83 32.91 -22.94
CA GLU A 135 48.87 33.99 -23.92
C GLU A 135 49.51 35.22 -23.28
N ALA A 136 49.16 35.57 -22.04
CA ALA A 136 49.59 36.80 -21.40
C ALA A 136 51.02 36.76 -20.77
N LEU A 137 51.46 35.60 -20.30
CA LEU A 137 52.66 35.34 -19.51
C LEU A 137 53.35 34.07 -20.00
N ILE A 138 54.57 34.23 -20.52
CA ILE A 138 55.41 33.15 -21.04
C ILE A 138 55.94 32.25 -19.91
N GLU A 139 56.31 32.84 -18.77
CA GLU A 139 56.79 32.14 -17.57
C GLU A 139 56.22 32.83 -16.32
N GLY A 140 55.89 32.04 -15.30
CA GLY A 140 55.37 32.57 -14.04
C GLY A 140 55.33 31.52 -12.94
N GLU A 141 55.47 31.99 -11.71
CA GLU A 141 55.24 31.21 -10.51
C GLU A 141 54.42 32.04 -9.54
N PHE A 142 53.53 31.35 -8.84
CA PHE A 142 52.70 31.90 -7.80
C PHE A 142 52.41 30.82 -6.75
N SER A 143 52.52 31.20 -5.48
CA SER A 143 52.17 30.34 -4.36
C SER A 143 51.81 31.22 -3.18
N GLU A 144 50.56 31.18 -2.72
CA GLU A 144 50.16 31.83 -1.47
C GLU A 144 49.19 30.97 -0.67
N GLU A 145 49.05 31.37 0.58
CA GLU A 145 48.02 30.89 1.50
C GLU A 145 47.07 32.05 1.80
N GLY A 146 45.77 31.79 1.70
CA GLY A 146 44.71 32.76 1.96
C GLY A 146 43.92 32.39 3.20
N LYS A 147 43.48 33.41 3.94
CA LYS A 147 42.48 33.24 5.00
C LYS A 147 41.12 33.70 4.49
N LEU A 148 40.11 32.87 4.74
CA LEU A 148 38.72 33.20 4.46
C LEU A 148 38.02 33.28 5.81
N GLY A 149 37.58 34.47 6.18
CA GLY A 149 36.86 34.73 7.42
C GLY A 149 35.81 35.81 7.23
N ALA A 150 35.10 36.14 8.30
CA ALA A 150 34.01 37.13 8.25
C ALA A 150 34.50 38.50 7.74
N LYS A 151 35.75 38.87 8.04
CA LYS A 151 36.38 40.13 7.61
C LYS A 151 36.60 40.24 6.12
N GLN A 152 36.73 39.12 5.42
CA GLN A 152 36.94 39.06 3.97
C GLN A 152 35.63 38.86 3.21
N LEU A 153 34.46 39.05 3.83
CA LEU A 153 33.17 38.83 3.18
C LEU A 153 32.71 40.09 2.43
N SER A 154 32.68 40.05 1.10
CA SER A 154 32.12 41.15 0.30
C SER A 154 30.60 41.16 0.30
N SER A 155 29.98 39.98 0.20
CA SER A 155 28.52 39.87 0.11
C SER A 155 27.99 38.52 0.59
N MET A 156 26.76 38.54 1.07
CA MET A 156 26.01 37.38 1.52
C MET A 156 24.59 37.46 0.96
N SER A 157 24.11 36.35 0.39
CA SER A 157 22.72 36.16 0.01
C SER A 157 22.14 35.01 0.83
N LEU A 158 20.96 35.21 1.40
CA LEU A 158 20.25 34.21 2.20
C LEU A 158 18.84 34.03 1.65
N ARG A 159 18.40 32.78 1.60
CA ARG A 159 17.02 32.45 1.26
C ARG A 159 16.06 32.94 2.35
N GLN A 160 14.83 33.25 1.96
CA GLN A 160 13.75 33.50 2.92
C GLN A 160 13.61 32.33 3.90
N GLY A 161 13.58 32.64 5.20
CA GLY A 161 13.54 31.65 6.27
C GLY A 161 14.92 31.14 6.72
N VAL A 162 16.01 31.59 6.10
CA VAL A 162 17.38 31.38 6.58
C VAL A 162 17.85 32.66 7.28
N VAL A 163 18.19 32.55 8.56
CA VAL A 163 18.54 33.70 9.42
C VAL A 163 19.95 33.53 9.94
N PRO A 164 20.86 34.49 9.74
CA PRO A 164 22.22 34.36 10.23
C PRO A 164 22.26 34.55 11.75
N VAL A 165 23.07 33.76 12.45
CA VAL A 165 23.19 33.77 13.92
C VAL A 165 24.51 34.39 14.33
N GLY A 166 24.46 35.39 15.22
CA GLY A 166 25.68 36.08 15.69
C GLY A 166 26.41 36.90 14.62
N PHE A 167 25.76 37.14 13.48
CA PHE A 167 26.27 37.96 12.38
C PHE A 167 25.57 39.32 12.36
N ASP A 168 26.31 40.37 12.72
CA ASP A 168 25.93 41.77 12.51
C ASP A 168 26.76 42.38 11.36
N LYS A 169 26.09 42.71 10.26
CA LYS A 169 26.71 43.33 9.07
C LYS A 169 27.44 44.65 9.41
N ASN A 170 27.07 45.32 10.50
CA ASN A 170 27.68 46.57 10.94
C ASN A 170 28.83 46.37 11.94
N ALA A 171 29.06 45.14 12.42
CA ALA A 171 30.09 44.79 13.40
C ALA A 171 30.95 43.58 12.96
N ILE A 172 31.25 43.49 11.65
CA ILE A 172 32.06 42.39 11.06
C ILE A 172 33.45 42.28 11.71
N ALA A 173 34.02 43.39 12.21
CA ALA A 173 35.35 43.42 12.80
C ALA A 173 35.49 42.64 14.13
N SER A 174 34.38 42.39 14.85
CA SER A 174 34.34 41.69 16.15
C SER A 174 33.82 40.25 16.07
N GLN A 175 33.52 39.75 14.87
CA GLN A 175 32.98 38.41 14.68
C GLN A 175 34.07 37.34 14.68
N GLY A 176 33.76 36.20 15.29
CA GLY A 176 34.54 34.97 15.11
C GLY A 176 34.47 34.49 13.66
N ASN A 177 35.39 33.62 13.28
CA ASN A 177 35.53 33.18 11.88
C ASN A 177 34.59 32.02 11.49
N SER A 178 33.40 32.00 12.09
CA SER A 178 32.35 31.01 11.85
C SER A 178 31.13 31.67 11.19
N PHE A 179 30.65 31.09 10.10
CA PHE A 179 29.39 31.45 9.45
C PHE A 179 28.29 30.56 10.02
N LYS A 180 27.32 31.16 10.73
CA LYS A 180 26.21 30.43 11.36
C LYS A 180 24.87 30.91 10.84
N PHE A 181 23.93 30.00 10.64
CA PHE A 181 22.54 30.34 10.33
C PHE A 181 21.55 29.28 10.83
N ASP A 182 20.37 29.76 11.20
CA ASP A 182 19.19 28.94 11.44
C ASP A 182 18.39 28.80 10.14
N ILE A 183 17.82 27.61 9.94
CA ILE A 183 17.05 27.24 8.76
C ILE A 183 15.61 27.01 9.21
N ASN A 184 14.66 27.69 8.58
CA ASN A 184 13.24 27.38 8.61
C ASN A 184 12.62 27.84 7.29
N THR A 185 12.79 27.03 6.25
CA THR A 185 12.41 27.39 4.89
C THR A 185 11.57 26.32 4.22
N VAL A 186 10.74 26.73 3.27
CA VAL A 186 9.97 25.85 2.39
C VAL A 186 10.85 25.48 1.20
N LEU A 187 11.11 24.18 1.04
CA LEU A 187 11.86 23.64 -0.09
C LEU A 187 10.95 23.38 -1.29
N TYR A 188 9.69 23.01 -1.03
CA TYR A 188 8.66 22.80 -2.04
C TYR A 188 7.28 23.14 -1.47
N ASP A 189 6.42 23.70 -2.31
CA ASP A 189 5.03 24.09 -2.07
C ASP A 189 4.24 23.67 -3.32
N ASP A 190 3.15 22.91 -3.16
CA ASP A 190 2.45 22.27 -4.29
C ASP A 190 1.53 23.21 -5.04
N ASP A 191 0.80 24.07 -4.31
CA ASP A 191 -0.10 25.06 -4.89
C ASP A 191 0.55 26.46 -5.01
N GLY A 192 1.73 26.65 -4.40
CA GLY A 192 2.48 27.91 -4.43
C GLY A 192 1.91 28.97 -3.47
N ASN A 193 0.98 28.59 -2.61
CA ASN A 193 0.41 29.42 -1.57
C ASN A 193 1.06 29.11 -0.23
N ASN A 194 1.97 30.00 0.21
CA ASN A 194 2.69 29.82 1.47
C ASN A 194 1.80 29.74 2.74
N SER A 195 0.49 30.00 2.64
CA SER A 195 -0.48 29.91 3.74
C SER A 195 -1.02 28.49 3.99
N THR A 196 -1.00 27.62 2.97
CA THR A 196 -1.36 26.20 3.08
C THR A 196 -0.12 25.41 3.47
N THR A 197 -0.13 24.78 4.64
CA THR A 197 1.09 24.13 5.20
C THR A 197 1.14 22.62 4.98
N SER A 198 0.00 21.99 4.69
CA SER A 198 -0.13 20.54 4.52
C SER A 198 0.48 20.02 3.21
N ASP A 199 0.74 20.91 2.26
CA ASP A 199 1.31 20.66 0.94
C ASP A 199 2.74 21.20 0.80
N GLN A 200 3.35 21.58 1.92
CA GLN A 200 4.73 22.06 1.98
C GLN A 200 5.70 20.95 2.40
N ILE A 201 6.90 20.96 1.80
CA ILE A 201 8.07 20.28 2.33
C ILE A 201 8.97 21.32 2.97
N ARG A 202 9.19 21.19 4.28
CA ARG A 202 9.95 22.18 5.07
C ARG A 202 11.26 21.59 5.55
N LEU A 203 12.30 22.42 5.49
CA LEU A 203 13.59 22.16 6.11
C LEU A 203 13.76 23.09 7.31
N LYS A 204 14.05 22.49 8.46
CA LYS A 204 14.35 23.18 9.71
C LYS A 204 15.71 22.75 10.22
N GLY A 205 16.43 23.63 10.90
CA GLY A 205 17.74 23.26 11.41
C GLY A 205 18.65 24.43 11.77
N ASN A 206 19.91 24.10 11.99
CA ASN A 206 21.01 25.04 12.14
C ASN A 206 22.23 24.54 11.38
N PHE A 207 23.10 25.47 11.02
CA PHE A 207 24.33 25.22 10.30
C PHE A 207 25.44 26.16 10.79
N GLU A 208 26.64 25.62 10.94
CA GLU A 208 27.86 26.36 11.26
C GLU A 208 29.00 25.92 10.33
N LEU A 209 29.74 26.88 9.80
CA LEU A 209 30.88 26.67 8.92
C LEU A 209 32.06 27.55 9.34
N VAL A 210 33.23 26.95 9.49
CA VAL A 210 34.51 27.62 9.75
C VAL A 210 35.47 27.30 8.60
N VAL A 211 36.13 28.32 8.05
CA VAL A 211 36.95 28.23 6.81
C VAL A 211 38.36 28.84 6.98
N ASP A 212 38.79 28.92 8.23
CA ASP A 212 39.72 29.95 8.72
C ASP A 212 41.22 29.75 8.40
N ASP A 213 41.61 28.56 7.96
CA ASP A 213 42.98 28.23 7.50
C ASP A 213 42.94 27.26 6.29
N GLY A 214 41.97 27.46 5.41
CA GLY A 214 41.64 26.47 4.39
C GLY A 214 42.32 26.65 3.03
N LEU A 215 42.66 27.88 2.63
CA LEU A 215 42.93 28.17 1.23
C LEU A 215 44.44 28.16 0.94
N SER A 216 44.89 27.20 0.14
CA SER A 216 46.24 27.22 -0.46
C SER A 216 46.14 27.07 -1.96
N TYR A 217 46.91 27.87 -2.69
CA TYR A 217 46.98 27.79 -4.14
C TYR A 217 48.43 27.97 -4.60
N SER A 218 48.83 27.18 -5.58
CA SER A 218 50.13 27.24 -6.22
C SER A 218 49.96 26.97 -7.69
N LEU A 219 50.55 27.82 -8.52
CA LEU A 219 50.58 27.71 -9.97
C LEU A 219 51.99 28.01 -10.44
N LYS A 220 52.61 27.06 -11.16
CA LYS A 220 53.94 27.25 -11.74
C LYS A 220 53.97 26.81 -13.19
N TRP A 221 54.60 27.60 -14.05
CA TRP A 221 54.86 27.23 -15.43
C TRP A 221 56.12 27.90 -15.93
N LYS A 222 56.91 27.14 -16.69
CA LYS A 222 58.18 27.60 -17.21
C LYS A 222 58.43 26.97 -18.57
N LYS A 223 58.92 27.77 -19.52
CA LYS A 223 59.36 27.32 -20.85
C LYS A 223 60.85 27.62 -21.00
N VAL A 224 61.66 26.62 -21.33
CA VAL A 224 63.08 26.80 -21.65
C VAL A 224 63.25 26.47 -23.14
N LEU A 225 63.72 27.45 -23.93
CA LEU A 225 63.85 27.31 -25.39
C LEU A 225 62.54 26.88 -26.09
N GLY A 226 61.39 27.33 -25.59
CA GLY A 226 60.07 26.96 -26.10
C GLY A 226 59.51 25.63 -25.60
N VAL A 227 60.30 24.83 -24.86
CA VAL A 227 59.89 23.55 -24.29
C VAL A 227 59.44 23.73 -22.83
N PRO A 228 58.26 23.22 -22.43
CA PRO A 228 57.83 23.31 -21.04
C PRO A 228 58.70 22.46 -20.10
N VAL A 229 59.11 23.03 -18.97
CA VAL A 229 59.92 22.36 -17.94
C VAL A 229 59.07 21.42 -17.09
N TYR A 230 57.81 21.79 -16.85
CA TYR A 230 56.86 20.94 -16.13
C TYR A 230 56.21 19.95 -17.12
N PRO A 231 56.00 18.69 -16.70
CA PRO A 231 55.29 17.71 -17.51
C PRO A 231 53.93 18.27 -17.95
N LYS A 232 53.67 18.28 -19.26
CA LYS A 232 52.45 18.85 -19.86
C LYS A 232 52.19 20.33 -19.54
N GLY A 233 53.22 21.10 -19.18
CA GLY A 233 53.20 22.57 -19.25
C GLY A 233 53.10 23.32 -17.94
N ILE A 234 52.51 22.73 -16.89
CA ILE A 234 52.14 23.43 -15.64
C ILE A 234 52.20 22.53 -14.41
N TYR A 235 52.41 23.16 -13.26
CA TYR A 235 52.14 22.61 -11.93
C TYR A 235 51.00 23.41 -11.29
N VAL A 236 49.98 22.72 -10.77
CA VAL A 236 48.86 23.34 -10.05
C VAL A 236 48.64 22.61 -8.74
N ARG A 237 48.55 23.32 -7.63
CA ARG A 237 48.10 22.75 -6.35
C ARG A 237 47.06 23.67 -5.76
N MET A 238 45.89 23.15 -5.43
CA MET A 238 44.81 23.91 -4.82
C MET A 238 44.19 23.08 -3.70
N ALA A 239 44.02 23.67 -2.52
CA ALA A 239 43.32 23.04 -1.41
C ALA A 239 42.44 24.06 -0.67
N TYR A 240 41.33 23.56 -0.14
CA TYR A 240 40.31 24.27 0.60
C TYR A 240 39.92 23.50 1.86
N GLY A 241 40.23 24.05 3.02
CA GLY A 241 39.89 23.51 4.35
C GLY A 241 38.63 24.11 4.95
N PHE A 242 37.79 23.28 5.55
CA PHE A 242 36.61 23.70 6.30
C PHE A 242 36.27 22.75 7.46
N ASN A 243 35.60 23.31 8.46
CA ASN A 243 34.95 22.60 9.56
C ASN A 243 33.46 22.99 9.56
N GLN A 244 32.58 22.00 9.49
CA GLN A 244 31.16 22.19 9.31
C GLN A 244 30.38 21.38 10.35
N ASN A 245 29.37 22.00 10.95
CA ASN A 245 28.38 21.35 11.79
C ASN A 245 26.98 21.67 11.27
N ALA A 246 26.07 20.69 11.29
CA ALA A 246 24.66 20.93 10.97
C ALA A 246 23.75 20.06 11.82
N SER A 247 22.53 20.54 12.02
CA SER A 247 21.39 19.76 12.49
C SER A 247 20.21 20.09 11.60
N VAL A 248 19.60 19.07 10.98
CA VAL A 248 18.49 19.24 10.04
C VAL A 248 17.31 18.36 10.40
N ARG A 249 16.11 18.87 10.12
CA ARG A 249 14.83 18.19 10.23
C ARG A 249 14.01 18.51 8.98
N VAL A 250 13.49 17.46 8.35
CA VAL A 250 12.63 17.54 7.16
C VAL A 250 11.22 17.14 7.57
N GLU A 251 10.25 17.96 7.19
CA GLU A 251 8.81 17.73 7.42
C GLU A 251 8.10 17.69 6.07
N ALA A 252 7.37 16.61 5.79
CA ALA A 252 6.56 16.45 4.59
C ALA A 252 5.20 15.82 4.96
N GLU A 253 4.10 16.41 4.49
CA GLU A 253 2.73 16.02 4.91
C GLU A 253 1.83 15.48 3.78
N PHE A 254 2.35 15.31 2.57
CA PHE A 254 1.56 14.91 1.40
C PHE A 254 2.31 13.94 0.47
N ALA A 255 1.56 13.26 -0.39
CA ALA A 255 2.11 12.26 -1.31
C ALA A 255 2.56 12.90 -2.64
N ARG A 256 3.85 12.75 -2.99
CA ARG A 256 4.41 13.26 -4.25
C ARG A 256 5.78 12.64 -4.57
N SER A 257 6.11 12.58 -5.86
CA SER A 257 7.48 12.38 -6.34
C SER A 257 8.17 13.74 -6.47
N ILE A 258 9.33 13.90 -5.85
CA ILE A 258 10.04 15.17 -5.79
C ILE A 258 11.51 14.99 -6.18
N GLU A 259 12.00 15.92 -7.00
CA GLU A 259 13.43 16.15 -7.24
C GLU A 259 13.63 17.66 -7.29
N LYS A 260 14.22 18.24 -6.24
CA LYS A 260 14.35 19.68 -6.11
C LYS A 260 15.66 20.05 -5.44
N GLU A 261 16.30 21.10 -5.93
CA GLU A 261 17.48 21.72 -5.32
C GLU A 261 17.19 23.20 -5.08
N VAL A 262 17.64 23.71 -3.93
CA VAL A 262 17.33 25.04 -3.43
C VAL A 262 18.58 25.66 -2.82
N GLU A 263 18.99 26.84 -3.29
CA GLU A 263 20.07 27.61 -2.66
C GLU A 263 19.60 28.22 -1.33
N LEU A 264 20.30 27.90 -0.24
CA LEU A 264 20.02 28.41 1.11
C LEU A 264 20.83 29.67 1.41
N ALA A 265 22.12 29.63 1.08
CA ALA A 265 23.05 30.73 1.33
C ALA A 265 24.16 30.76 0.29
N LYS A 266 24.61 31.97 -0.04
CA LYS A 266 25.80 32.21 -0.86
C LYS A 266 26.67 33.28 -0.24
N TYR A 267 27.92 32.93 0.03
CA TYR A 267 28.96 33.83 0.51
C TYR A 267 29.94 34.12 -0.63
N THR A 268 30.21 35.39 -0.87
CA THR A 268 31.25 35.84 -1.82
C THR A 268 32.25 36.66 -1.06
N PHE A 269 33.51 36.26 -1.15
CA PHE A 269 34.62 36.89 -0.43
C PHE A 269 35.30 37.96 -1.29
N ASP A 270 36.07 38.81 -0.62
CA ASP A 270 36.85 39.88 -1.22
C ASP A 270 37.80 39.31 -2.27
N PRO A 271 37.92 39.97 -3.45
CA PRO A 271 38.81 39.47 -4.48
C PRO A 271 40.26 39.54 -4.01
N ILE A 272 40.95 38.42 -4.13
CA ILE A 272 42.37 38.30 -3.79
C ILE A 272 43.16 38.66 -5.05
N THR A 273 43.87 39.79 -5.03
CA THR A 273 44.73 40.21 -6.14
C THR A 273 46.18 39.95 -5.79
N PHE A 274 46.89 39.29 -6.71
CA PHE A 274 48.33 39.11 -6.63
C PHE A 274 48.98 39.46 -7.97
N PHE A 275 50.29 39.63 -7.98
CA PHE A 275 51.03 40.12 -9.14
C PHE A 275 52.02 39.07 -9.63
N ILE A 276 51.92 38.69 -10.90
CA ILE A 276 52.93 37.90 -11.60
C ILE A 276 53.72 38.86 -12.47
N GLY A 277 54.81 39.40 -11.91
CA GLY A 277 55.48 40.55 -12.49
C GLY A 277 54.55 41.77 -12.46
N PRO A 278 54.33 42.50 -13.57
CA PRO A 278 53.39 43.62 -13.62
C PRO A 278 51.93 43.19 -13.79
N VAL A 279 51.64 41.91 -14.07
CA VAL A 279 50.29 41.43 -14.41
C VAL A 279 49.49 41.13 -13.13
N PRO A 280 48.39 41.87 -12.86
CA PRO A 280 47.50 41.59 -11.73
C PRO A 280 46.59 40.41 -12.05
N VAL A 281 46.58 39.40 -11.18
CA VAL A 281 45.71 38.22 -11.27
C VAL A 281 44.75 38.25 -10.09
N VAL A 282 43.45 38.06 -10.36
CA VAL A 282 42.38 38.25 -9.36
C VAL A 282 41.61 36.94 -9.16
N LEU A 283 41.54 36.46 -7.91
CA LEU A 283 40.78 35.28 -7.50
C LEU A 283 39.58 35.69 -6.64
N ILE A 284 38.43 35.06 -6.87
CA ILE A 284 37.18 35.35 -6.17
C ILE A 284 36.71 34.06 -5.50
N PRO A 285 36.98 33.88 -4.19
CA PRO A 285 36.45 32.77 -3.42
C PRO A 285 34.94 32.93 -3.24
N SER A 286 34.19 31.86 -3.46
CA SER A 286 32.74 31.80 -3.19
C SER A 286 32.38 30.48 -2.51
N VAL A 287 31.43 30.54 -1.59
CA VAL A 287 30.85 29.36 -0.93
C VAL A 287 29.34 29.39 -1.15
N ARG A 288 28.81 28.30 -1.68
CA ARG A 288 27.38 28.10 -1.89
C ARG A 288 26.90 26.94 -1.04
N ILE A 289 25.74 27.12 -0.41
CA ILE A 289 25.08 26.08 0.37
C ILE A 289 23.72 25.83 -0.24
N THR A 290 23.47 24.61 -0.70
CA THR A 290 22.19 24.19 -1.28
C THR A 290 21.58 23.03 -0.49
N ALA A 291 20.25 23.01 -0.40
CA ALA A 291 19.49 21.86 0.07
C ALA A 291 18.86 21.15 -1.12
N ASP A 292 18.94 19.82 -1.15
CA ASP A 292 18.30 19.01 -2.18
C ASP A 292 17.35 17.97 -1.57
N LEU A 293 16.30 17.64 -2.32
CA LEU A 293 15.29 16.65 -1.98
C LEU A 293 15.09 15.70 -3.17
N LYS A 294 15.08 14.40 -2.89
CA LYS A 294 14.81 13.38 -3.90
C LYS A 294 14.02 12.23 -3.31
N GLY A 295 12.92 11.84 -3.94
CA GLY A 295 12.20 10.62 -3.54
C GLY A 295 10.71 10.62 -3.84
N ASN A 296 10.04 9.63 -3.29
CA ASN A 296 8.60 9.41 -3.40
C ASN A 296 8.00 9.36 -1.99
N ILE A 297 7.18 10.35 -1.67
CA ILE A 297 6.46 10.45 -0.41
C ILE A 297 5.07 9.87 -0.65
N THR A 298 4.59 8.98 0.23
CA THR A 298 3.22 8.40 0.12
C THR A 298 2.38 8.61 1.37
N ALA A 299 2.99 9.08 2.46
CA ALA A 299 2.35 9.44 3.72
C ALA A 299 3.14 10.58 4.38
N LYS A 300 2.59 11.17 5.44
CA LYS A 300 3.31 12.15 6.27
C LYS A 300 4.58 11.54 6.86
N MET A 301 5.69 12.27 6.76
CA MET A 301 7.02 11.85 7.21
C MET A 301 7.72 13.02 7.89
N THR A 302 8.43 12.74 8.99
CA THR A 302 9.29 13.72 9.64
C THR A 302 10.54 13.05 10.21
N PHE A 303 11.71 13.49 9.77
CA PHE A 303 12.99 12.88 10.14
C PHE A 303 14.13 13.92 10.11
N GLY A 304 15.23 13.62 10.79
CA GLY A 304 16.35 14.56 10.91
C GLY A 304 17.62 13.90 11.44
N ALA A 305 18.74 14.62 11.37
CA ALA A 305 20.02 14.19 11.92
C ALA A 305 20.93 15.40 12.21
N SER A 306 22.01 15.15 12.94
CA SER A 306 23.10 16.11 13.15
C SER A 306 24.44 15.54 12.69
N GLU A 307 25.31 16.40 12.20
CA GLU A 307 26.58 16.08 11.52
C GLU A 307 27.70 17.03 11.96
N SER A 308 28.94 16.51 11.98
CA SER A 308 30.18 17.29 12.08
C SER A 308 31.22 16.77 11.08
N VAL A 309 31.75 17.66 10.25
CA VAL A 309 32.69 17.35 9.17
C VAL A 309 33.89 18.28 9.23
N VAL A 310 35.09 17.71 9.18
CA VAL A 310 36.34 18.45 9.01
C VAL A 310 37.06 17.92 7.76
N ALA A 311 37.23 18.77 6.76
CA ALA A 311 37.80 18.38 5.48
C ALA A 311 38.78 19.42 4.94
N GLN A 312 39.87 18.96 4.33
CA GLN A 312 40.69 19.73 3.42
C GLN A 312 40.57 19.09 2.04
N ALA A 313 39.79 19.71 1.17
CA ALA A 313 39.56 19.22 -0.19
C ALA A 313 40.54 19.88 -1.16
N GLY A 314 41.26 19.08 -1.96
CA GLY A 314 42.23 19.65 -2.90
C GLY A 314 42.77 18.67 -3.93
N PHE A 315 43.38 19.22 -4.97
CA PHE A 315 44.10 18.46 -5.98
C PHE A 315 45.48 19.07 -6.26
N GLU A 316 46.36 18.21 -6.74
CA GLU A 316 47.65 18.57 -7.31
C GLU A 316 47.70 18.05 -8.76
N TYR A 317 48.19 18.85 -9.69
CA TYR A 317 48.44 18.48 -11.07
C TYR A 317 49.94 18.62 -11.35
N ASN A 318 50.59 17.48 -11.57
CA ASN A 318 52.00 17.38 -11.96
C ASN A 318 52.16 16.09 -12.80
N ASP A 319 52.13 16.23 -14.13
CA ASP A 319 51.99 15.13 -15.12
C ASP A 319 50.67 14.30 -15.05
N GLY A 320 49.75 14.71 -14.19
CA GLY A 320 48.48 14.02 -13.95
C GLY A 320 47.84 14.56 -12.68
N PHE A 321 46.55 14.28 -12.49
CA PHE A 321 45.84 14.68 -11.29
C PHE A 321 46.14 13.73 -10.14
N LYS A 322 46.47 14.30 -8.99
CA LYS A 322 46.64 13.64 -7.71
C LYS A 322 45.68 14.26 -6.71
N ASN A 323 44.86 13.43 -6.09
CA ASN A 323 44.03 13.85 -4.97
C ASN A 323 44.93 14.11 -3.75
N ILE A 324 44.82 15.31 -3.15
CA ILE A 324 45.55 15.68 -1.92
C ILE A 324 44.57 15.93 -0.75
N THR A 325 43.34 15.45 -0.88
CA THR A 325 42.29 15.65 0.12
C THR A 325 42.60 14.88 1.40
N GLN A 326 42.56 15.58 2.53
CA GLN A 326 42.56 14.99 3.86
C GLN A 326 41.19 15.18 4.49
N PHE A 327 40.61 14.12 5.04
CA PHE A 327 39.25 14.11 5.55
C PHE A 327 39.20 13.42 6.91
N SER A 328 38.62 14.09 7.91
CA SER A 328 38.33 13.50 9.22
C SER A 328 36.88 13.76 9.58
N LYS A 329 36.19 12.70 10.00
CA LYS A 329 34.75 12.72 10.30
C LYS A 329 34.52 12.34 11.75
N SER A 330 33.64 13.05 12.44
CA SER A 330 33.09 12.62 13.71
C SER A 330 31.57 12.78 13.67
N PHE A 331 30.86 11.66 13.73
CA PHE A 331 29.40 11.66 13.76
C PHE A 331 28.92 11.51 15.21
N ASN A 332 28.26 12.53 15.74
CA ASN A 332 27.49 12.39 16.97
C ASN A 332 26.05 11.99 16.59
N LYS A 333 25.61 10.83 17.07
CA LYS A 333 24.33 10.21 16.72
C LYS A 333 23.19 10.80 17.56
N TYR A 334 22.22 11.42 16.92
CA TYR A 334 20.93 11.76 17.52
C TYR A 334 19.84 11.81 16.43
N ALA A 335 18.67 11.24 16.70
CA ALA A 335 17.47 11.43 15.89
C ALA A 335 16.19 11.27 16.72
N GLU A 336 15.18 12.07 16.40
CA GLU A 336 13.77 11.94 16.82
C GLU A 336 12.93 11.77 15.56
N ILE A 337 12.02 10.78 15.50
CA ILE A 337 11.23 10.46 14.29
C ILE A 337 9.82 10.00 14.69
N GLU A 338 8.82 10.39 13.89
CA GLU A 338 7.44 9.89 13.92
C GLU A 338 6.91 9.57 12.50
N GLY A 339 6.54 8.30 12.27
CA GLY A 339 5.67 7.82 11.17
C GLY A 339 6.30 7.76 9.77
N ALA A 340 5.94 6.74 8.95
CA ALA A 340 6.37 6.72 7.55
C ALA A 340 5.68 5.71 6.61
N LYS A 341 5.53 6.14 5.35
CA LYS A 341 5.46 5.29 4.14
C LYS A 341 6.05 6.07 2.96
N GLY A 342 7.08 5.54 2.29
CA GLY A 342 7.77 6.18 1.18
C GLY A 342 9.28 6.30 1.40
N THR A 343 9.99 6.71 0.34
CA THR A 343 11.44 6.94 0.34
C THR A 343 11.70 8.43 0.12
N LEU A 344 12.33 9.11 1.07
CA LEU A 344 12.74 10.51 0.91
C LEU A 344 14.19 10.69 1.33
N GLU A 345 14.99 11.21 0.41
CA GLU A 345 16.35 11.65 0.64
C GLU A 345 16.39 13.17 0.70
N ALA A 346 17.07 13.71 1.71
CA ALA A 346 17.34 15.13 1.85
C ALA A 346 18.83 15.35 2.06
N GLY A 347 19.41 16.27 1.29
CA GLY A 347 20.83 16.58 1.31
C GLY A 347 21.10 18.05 1.62
N LEU A 348 22.23 18.30 2.28
CA LEU A 348 22.89 19.61 2.31
C LEU A 348 24.19 19.52 1.52
N ASN A 349 24.37 20.43 0.57
CA ASN A 349 25.58 20.56 -0.23
C ASN A 349 26.32 21.82 0.19
N LEU A 350 27.60 21.67 0.50
CA LEU A 350 28.55 22.75 0.64
C LEU A 350 29.47 22.73 -0.59
N GLN A 351 29.49 23.83 -1.35
CA GLN A 351 30.33 23.98 -2.54
C GLN A 351 31.20 25.23 -2.40
N GLY A 352 32.51 25.02 -2.34
CA GLY A 352 33.52 26.08 -2.41
C GLY A 352 34.07 26.19 -3.82
N GLU A 353 34.16 27.41 -4.34
CA GLU A 353 34.69 27.74 -5.67
C GLU A 353 35.74 28.85 -5.55
N ILE A 354 36.76 28.82 -6.41
CA ILE A 354 37.71 29.92 -6.55
C ILE A 354 37.68 30.36 -8.00
N LEU A 355 37.04 31.49 -8.30
CA LEU A 355 36.89 31.95 -9.68
C LEU A 355 38.06 32.83 -10.08
N LEU A 356 38.62 32.62 -11.27
CA LEU A 356 39.62 33.48 -11.86
C LEU A 356 38.95 34.60 -12.67
N TYR A 357 39.19 35.85 -12.29
CA TYR A 357 38.48 37.05 -12.80
C TYR A 357 36.95 36.92 -12.78
N GLY A 358 36.40 36.12 -11.87
CA GLY A 358 34.96 35.92 -11.69
C GLY A 358 34.31 35.00 -12.73
N LEU A 359 35.10 34.28 -13.54
CA LEU A 359 34.61 33.44 -14.63
C LEU A 359 34.55 31.96 -14.27
N VAL A 360 35.71 31.34 -14.03
CA VAL A 360 35.83 29.89 -13.88
C VAL A 360 37.00 29.53 -12.97
N GLY A 361 36.94 28.37 -12.33
CA GLY A 361 38.07 27.84 -11.59
C GLY A 361 37.76 26.52 -10.87
N PRO A 362 38.64 26.08 -9.97
CA PRO A 362 38.45 24.85 -9.19
C PRO A 362 37.23 24.93 -8.27
N TYR A 363 36.70 23.78 -7.92
CA TYR A 363 35.69 23.62 -6.88
C TYR A 363 35.94 22.39 -6.01
N ALA A 364 35.42 22.46 -4.80
CA ALA A 364 35.28 21.34 -3.89
C ALA A 364 33.84 21.30 -3.40
N ARG A 365 33.25 20.09 -3.36
CA ARG A 365 31.90 19.85 -2.86
C ARG A 365 31.92 18.79 -1.79
N VAL A 366 31.19 19.03 -0.71
CA VAL A 366 30.79 17.96 0.21
C VAL A 366 29.28 17.99 0.35
N ARG A 367 28.68 16.82 0.24
CA ARG A 367 27.25 16.62 0.44
C ARG A 367 27.05 15.63 1.58
N GLY A 368 26.38 16.09 2.64
CA GLY A 368 25.79 15.25 3.66
C GLY A 368 24.32 15.01 3.32
N ASN A 369 23.83 13.79 3.47
CA ASN A 369 22.43 13.45 3.22
C ASN A 369 21.86 12.50 4.26
N ILE A 370 20.55 12.56 4.43
CA ILE A 370 19.74 11.64 5.22
C ILE A 370 18.68 11.01 4.33
N THR A 371 18.47 9.71 4.48
CA THR A 371 17.52 8.93 3.66
C THR A 371 16.60 8.16 4.57
N MET A 372 15.32 8.52 4.56
CA MET A 372 14.26 7.76 5.21
C MET A 372 13.63 6.83 4.18
N ASP A 373 13.70 5.52 4.43
CA ASP A 373 13.06 4.50 3.60
C ASP A 373 12.05 3.74 4.46
N ALA A 374 10.77 3.82 4.11
CA ALA A 374 9.70 3.13 4.80
C ALA A 374 8.76 2.38 3.86
N ALA A 375 8.47 1.12 4.21
CA ALA A 375 7.60 0.24 3.46
C ALA A 375 6.74 -0.59 4.43
N VAL A 376 5.48 -0.81 4.06
CA VAL A 376 4.55 -1.66 4.80
C VAL A 376 3.80 -2.55 3.78
N PRO A 377 3.84 -3.89 3.92
CA PRO A 377 4.53 -4.63 4.98
C PRO A 377 6.05 -4.80 4.71
N ARG A 378 6.90 -4.60 5.75
CA ARG A 378 8.34 -4.91 5.71
C ARG A 378 8.92 -4.97 7.13
N ASP A 379 9.88 -5.86 7.36
CA ASP A 379 10.76 -5.84 8.55
C ASP A 379 12.19 -5.48 8.14
N PRO A 380 12.76 -4.35 8.61
CA PRO A 380 12.10 -3.30 9.39
C PRO A 380 11.13 -2.47 8.53
N VAL A 381 10.05 -1.95 9.14
CA VAL A 381 9.09 -1.05 8.49
C VAL A 381 9.81 0.17 7.93
N TRP A 382 10.72 0.74 8.71
CA TRP A 382 11.53 1.88 8.27
C TRP A 382 13.01 1.74 8.64
N THR A 383 13.86 2.36 7.81
CA THR A 383 15.29 2.54 8.04
C THR A 383 15.67 4.00 7.78
N LEU A 384 16.57 4.53 8.62
CA LEU A 384 17.18 5.84 8.42
C LEU A 384 18.69 5.67 8.20
N SER A 385 19.16 6.18 7.08
CA SER A 385 20.57 6.15 6.69
C SER A 385 21.13 7.56 6.52
N ALA A 386 22.38 7.76 6.89
CA ALA A 386 23.13 8.96 6.59
C ALA A 386 24.19 8.64 5.54
N GLY A 387 24.43 9.59 4.64
CA GLY A 387 25.48 9.52 3.65
C GLY A 387 26.34 10.78 3.66
N VAL A 388 27.63 10.62 3.35
CA VAL A 388 28.51 11.74 3.07
C VAL A 388 29.33 11.43 1.83
N GLN A 389 29.38 12.40 0.91
CA GLN A 389 30.15 12.28 -0.31
C GLN A 389 30.92 13.56 -0.60
N GLY A 390 32.16 13.41 -1.03
CA GLY A 390 33.04 14.51 -1.41
C GLY A 390 33.39 14.44 -2.88
N HIS A 391 33.46 15.59 -3.53
CA HIS A 391 33.97 15.75 -4.89
C HIS A 391 34.97 16.90 -4.93
N VAL A 392 36.00 16.75 -5.76
CA VAL A 392 36.86 17.86 -6.15
C VAL A 392 36.96 17.88 -7.65
N GLY A 393 37.03 19.07 -8.22
CA GLY A 393 37.14 19.18 -9.65
C GLY A 393 37.54 20.56 -10.13
N ILE A 394 37.78 20.62 -11.43
CA ILE A 394 38.04 21.83 -12.17
C ILE A 394 37.56 21.63 -13.60
N HIS A 395 36.67 22.51 -14.04
CA HIS A 395 36.20 22.58 -15.43
C HIS A 395 36.58 23.96 -15.97
N ALA A 396 37.87 24.20 -16.05
CA ALA A 396 38.39 25.50 -16.38
C ALA A 396 39.36 25.38 -17.53
N ASP A 397 39.22 26.28 -18.50
CA ASP A 397 40.38 26.70 -19.25
C ASP A 397 41.23 27.54 -18.30
N LEU A 398 42.14 26.90 -17.55
CA LEU A 398 43.03 27.54 -16.58
C LEU A 398 44.11 28.37 -17.25
N LEU A 399 43.85 28.76 -18.49
CA LEU A 399 44.54 29.82 -19.13
C LEU A 399 46.02 29.47 -19.40
N VAL A 400 46.39 28.19 -19.37
CA VAL A 400 47.68 27.61 -19.80
C VAL A 400 47.45 26.21 -20.38
N LYS A 401 46.37 25.57 -19.92
CA LYS A 401 45.84 24.32 -20.43
C LYS A 401 44.37 24.22 -20.01
N THR A 402 43.54 23.65 -20.88
CA THR A 402 42.21 23.21 -20.49
C THR A 402 42.33 22.08 -19.49
N LEU A 403 41.90 22.34 -18.26
CA LEU A 403 41.80 21.34 -17.21
C LEU A 403 40.33 20.94 -17.09
N ASN A 404 40.08 19.67 -17.39
CA ASN A 404 38.82 19.02 -17.11
C ASN A 404 39.10 17.84 -16.18
N TYR A 405 38.63 17.94 -14.94
CA TYR A 405 38.78 16.92 -13.91
C TYR A 405 37.59 17.00 -12.95
N ASP A 406 36.93 15.88 -12.72
CA ASP A 406 35.99 15.66 -11.63
C ASP A 406 36.34 14.33 -10.98
N ALA A 407 36.50 14.31 -9.67
CA ALA A 407 36.74 13.10 -8.94
C ALA A 407 35.90 13.06 -7.67
N GLN A 408 35.18 11.95 -7.50
CA GLN A 408 34.63 11.57 -6.21
C GLN A 408 35.77 11.12 -5.29
N ILE A 409 35.99 11.88 -4.21
CA ILE A 409 37.09 11.66 -3.28
C ILE A 409 36.73 10.68 -2.16
N PHE A 410 35.44 10.62 -1.78
CA PHE A 410 34.90 9.62 -0.86
C PHE A 410 33.38 9.48 -1.05
N LYS A 411 32.86 8.30 -0.69
CA LYS A 411 31.43 8.02 -0.60
C LYS A 411 31.22 7.05 0.55
N GLU A 412 30.46 7.47 1.53
CA GLU A 412 30.18 6.65 2.71
C GLU A 412 28.69 6.73 3.00
N THR A 413 28.09 5.59 3.31
CA THR A 413 26.68 5.48 3.68
C THR A 413 26.55 4.50 4.83
N PHE A 414 25.81 4.86 5.87
CA PHE A 414 25.57 3.98 7.00
C PHE A 414 24.14 4.15 7.52
N GLU A 415 23.53 3.03 7.87
CA GLU A 415 22.28 3.01 8.59
C GLU A 415 22.55 3.30 10.07
N PHE A 416 21.72 4.14 10.69
CA PHE A 416 21.89 4.49 12.11
C PHE A 416 20.61 4.39 12.94
N ALA A 417 19.45 4.15 12.31
CA ALA A 417 18.22 3.82 13.01
C ALA A 417 17.31 2.95 12.13
N ARG A 418 16.51 2.09 12.76
CA ARG A 418 15.46 1.30 12.13
C ARG A 418 14.30 1.06 13.10
N SER A 419 13.12 0.71 12.60
CA SER A 419 12.06 0.18 13.46
C SER A 419 12.45 -1.17 14.05
N GLU A 420 12.02 -1.42 15.28
CA GLU A 420 12.05 -2.76 15.87
C GLU A 420 10.80 -3.54 15.44
N ASN A 421 10.92 -4.87 15.40
CA ASN A 421 9.78 -5.74 15.17
C ASN A 421 8.76 -5.61 16.32
N GLN A 422 7.49 -5.34 16.01
CA GLN A 422 6.43 -5.22 17.01
C GLN A 422 5.58 -6.51 17.05
N LYS A 423 4.84 -6.71 18.15
CA LYS A 423 3.89 -7.82 18.21
C LYS A 423 2.74 -7.56 17.22
N PRO A 424 2.19 -8.61 16.57
CA PRO A 424 1.00 -8.46 15.75
C PRO A 424 -0.20 -8.03 16.61
N THR A 425 -1.26 -7.55 15.97
CA THR A 425 -2.55 -7.29 16.62
C THR A 425 -3.54 -8.39 16.30
N VAL A 426 -4.40 -8.77 17.26
CA VAL A 426 -5.47 -9.76 17.04
C VAL A 426 -6.70 -9.51 17.90
N SER A 427 -7.88 -9.72 17.34
CA SER A 427 -9.16 -9.77 18.07
C SER A 427 -10.19 -10.65 17.35
N PHE A 428 -11.20 -11.13 18.08
CA PHE A 428 -12.33 -11.85 17.48
C PHE A 428 -13.39 -10.87 16.95
N LYS A 429 -13.71 -10.95 15.66
CA LYS A 429 -14.89 -10.33 15.04
C LYS A 429 -16.16 -11.11 15.40
N SER A 430 -16.06 -12.43 15.38
CA SER A 430 -17.10 -13.37 15.77
C SER A 430 -16.44 -14.67 16.24
N PRO A 431 -17.04 -15.43 17.16
CA PRO A 431 -18.32 -15.20 17.82
C PRO A 431 -18.34 -13.99 18.77
N LYS A 432 -19.53 -13.54 19.17
CA LYS A 432 -19.70 -12.55 20.25
C LYS A 432 -19.38 -13.20 21.60
N GLU A 433 -19.03 -12.40 22.60
CA GLU A 433 -18.78 -12.89 23.95
C GLU A 433 -20.03 -13.59 24.51
N GLY A 434 -19.85 -14.82 25.00
CA GLY A 434 -20.93 -15.63 25.58
C GLY A 434 -21.94 -16.18 24.57
N GLN A 435 -21.66 -16.10 23.27
CA GLN A 435 -22.59 -16.60 22.25
C GLN A 435 -22.83 -18.11 22.40
N GLU A 436 -24.10 -18.50 22.30
CA GLU A 436 -24.53 -19.89 22.41
C GLU A 436 -24.59 -20.56 21.03
N TYR A 437 -24.19 -21.83 20.97
CA TYR A 437 -24.38 -22.70 19.82
C TYR A 437 -24.85 -24.08 20.24
N SER A 438 -25.55 -24.77 19.35
CA SER A 438 -25.96 -26.15 19.56
C SER A 438 -24.78 -27.10 19.43
N GLN A 439 -24.69 -28.09 20.32
CA GLN A 439 -23.76 -29.22 20.23
C GLN A 439 -23.84 -29.90 18.86
N ASN A 440 -22.72 -30.40 18.35
CA ASN A 440 -22.59 -31.09 17.06
C ASN A 440 -22.99 -30.29 15.80
N VAL A 441 -23.48 -29.06 15.96
CA VAL A 441 -23.71 -28.14 14.85
C VAL A 441 -22.41 -27.40 14.53
N LYS A 442 -22.11 -27.28 13.23
CA LYS A 442 -20.92 -26.57 12.75
C LYS A 442 -21.08 -25.06 12.97
N VAL A 443 -20.10 -24.46 13.67
CA VAL A 443 -19.98 -23.01 13.80
C VAL A 443 -19.23 -22.47 12.59
N GLU A 444 -19.92 -21.79 11.67
CA GLU A 444 -19.35 -21.37 10.38
C GLU A 444 -18.59 -20.04 10.41
N ASN A 445 -18.70 -19.27 11.50
CA ASN A 445 -18.32 -17.85 11.55
C ASN A 445 -17.35 -17.51 12.68
N ILE A 446 -16.35 -18.34 12.96
CA ILE A 446 -15.24 -17.94 13.84
C ILE A 446 -14.30 -17.08 13.01
N CYS A 447 -14.35 -15.76 13.20
CA CYS A 447 -13.66 -14.78 12.36
C CYS A 447 -12.80 -13.84 13.21
N LEU A 448 -11.60 -13.56 12.71
CA LEU A 448 -10.56 -12.79 13.37
C LEU A 448 -10.30 -11.48 12.63
N LEU A 449 -9.97 -10.44 13.38
CA LEU A 449 -9.29 -9.23 12.90
C LEU A 449 -7.85 -9.30 13.37
N MET A 450 -6.90 -9.22 12.45
CA MET A 450 -5.48 -9.24 12.77
C MET A 450 -4.72 -8.39 11.76
N ASP A 451 -3.67 -7.72 12.21
CA ASP A 451 -2.77 -6.93 11.38
C ASP A 451 -1.38 -6.92 11.98
N ASP A 452 -0.39 -6.75 11.12
CA ASP A 452 1.04 -6.67 11.42
C ASP A 452 1.69 -5.77 10.36
N LEU A 453 2.44 -4.76 10.77
CA LEU A 453 3.03 -3.81 9.83
C LEU A 453 4.31 -4.39 9.20
N GLU A 454 4.91 -5.36 9.86
CA GLU A 454 6.20 -5.95 9.53
C GLU A 454 6.06 -7.17 8.61
N SER A 455 5.00 -7.97 8.81
CA SER A 455 4.81 -9.24 8.14
C SER A 455 3.58 -9.27 7.23
N SER A 456 3.76 -9.80 6.02
CA SER A 456 2.65 -10.14 5.13
C SER A 456 2.07 -11.53 5.36
N ASP A 457 2.68 -12.35 6.23
CA ASP A 457 2.30 -13.73 6.49
C ASP A 457 2.40 -14.01 7.99
N LEU A 458 1.29 -14.47 8.57
CA LEU A 458 1.12 -14.67 10.02
C LEU A 458 0.73 -16.12 10.29
N GLN A 459 1.38 -16.74 11.28
CA GLN A 459 0.96 -18.04 11.79
C GLN A 459 -0.16 -17.87 12.80
N VAL A 460 -1.32 -18.42 12.51
CA VAL A 460 -2.51 -18.35 13.36
C VAL A 460 -2.77 -19.73 13.96
N SER A 461 -2.91 -19.81 15.28
CA SER A 461 -3.44 -20.99 15.97
C SER A 461 -4.66 -20.64 16.81
N ILE A 462 -5.66 -21.54 16.81
CA ILE A 462 -6.86 -21.41 17.63
C ILE A 462 -7.00 -22.68 18.47
N SER A 463 -7.23 -22.51 19.77
CA SER A 463 -7.51 -23.59 20.71
C SER A 463 -8.78 -23.32 21.51
N SER A 464 -9.42 -24.38 21.99
CA SER A 464 -10.51 -24.35 22.97
C SER A 464 -10.03 -24.91 24.31
N SER A 465 -10.47 -24.32 25.42
CA SER A 465 -10.16 -24.81 26.77
C SER A 465 -10.65 -26.24 27.04
N LEU A 466 -11.62 -26.75 26.27
CA LEU A 466 -12.16 -28.11 26.42
C LEU A 466 -11.77 -29.06 25.28
N ASP A 467 -11.40 -28.54 24.11
CA ASP A 467 -11.16 -29.37 22.91
C ASP A 467 -9.69 -29.35 22.45
N GLY A 468 -8.83 -28.54 23.07
CA GLY A 468 -7.43 -28.40 22.67
C GLY A 468 -7.28 -27.61 21.36
N ASN A 469 -6.31 -27.99 20.53
CA ASN A 469 -6.00 -27.27 19.29
C ASN A 469 -7.09 -27.52 18.22
N LEU A 470 -7.71 -26.45 17.73
CA LEU A 470 -8.74 -26.48 16.70
C LEU A 470 -8.17 -26.25 15.30
N LEU A 471 -7.20 -25.34 15.18
CA LEU A 471 -6.59 -24.96 13.91
C LEU A 471 -5.17 -24.45 14.13
N SER A 472 -4.28 -24.75 13.18
CA SER A 472 -3.03 -24.00 12.97
C SER A 472 -2.83 -23.79 11.46
N LYS A 473 -2.64 -22.54 11.02
CA LYS A 473 -2.53 -22.19 9.60
C LYS A 473 -1.79 -20.86 9.38
N SER A 474 -1.04 -20.78 8.28
CA SER A 474 -0.48 -19.52 7.73
C SER A 474 -1.56 -18.68 7.04
N VAL A 475 -1.58 -17.37 7.30
CA VAL A 475 -2.51 -16.43 6.69
C VAL A 475 -1.78 -15.24 6.08
N ILE A 476 -2.06 -14.94 4.81
CA ILE A 476 -1.40 -13.87 4.06
C ILE A 476 -2.26 -12.59 4.04
N ARG A 477 -1.60 -11.44 4.24
CA ARG A 477 -2.17 -10.10 4.46
C ARG A 477 -3.02 -9.52 3.33
N GLY A 478 -3.07 -10.14 2.14
CA GLY A 478 -3.93 -9.71 1.03
C GLY A 478 -5.44 -9.67 1.34
N ASN A 479 -5.86 -10.16 2.51
CA ASN A 479 -7.25 -10.30 2.98
C ASN A 479 -7.63 -9.33 4.13
N PHE A 480 -7.27 -8.06 3.97
CA PHE A 480 -7.25 -6.94 4.93
C PHE A 480 -8.47 -6.60 5.82
N SER A 481 -9.43 -7.48 6.15
CA SER A 481 -10.41 -7.11 7.20
C SER A 481 -11.12 -8.23 7.92
N SER A 482 -10.94 -9.49 7.57
CA SER A 482 -11.45 -10.60 8.39
C SER A 482 -10.97 -11.92 7.85
N THR A 483 -10.36 -12.76 8.70
CA THR A 483 -10.10 -14.16 8.33
C THR A 483 -11.02 -15.05 9.15
N CYS A 484 -11.86 -15.82 8.47
CA CYS A 484 -12.70 -16.82 9.11
C CYS A 484 -12.04 -18.20 8.98
N VAL A 485 -12.13 -18.99 10.04
CA VAL A 485 -11.61 -20.35 10.06
C VAL A 485 -12.67 -21.33 9.55
N PRO A 486 -12.26 -22.53 9.06
CA PRO A 486 -13.21 -23.54 8.62
C PRO A 486 -14.24 -23.90 9.70
N PRO A 487 -15.47 -24.29 9.32
CA PRO A 487 -16.50 -24.61 10.31
C PRO A 487 -16.09 -25.74 11.25
N TYR A 488 -16.34 -25.57 12.54
CA TYR A 488 -16.02 -26.55 13.58
C TYR A 488 -17.27 -26.95 14.37
N ALA A 489 -17.47 -28.25 14.60
CA ALA A 489 -18.57 -28.78 15.40
C ALA A 489 -18.05 -29.20 16.78
N PHE A 490 -18.54 -28.54 17.82
CA PHE A 490 -18.16 -28.82 19.20
C PHE A 490 -18.94 -30.01 19.76
N LYS A 491 -18.23 -30.99 20.33
CA LYS A 491 -18.82 -32.25 20.80
C LYS A 491 -19.18 -32.26 22.28
N THR A 492 -18.65 -31.33 23.07
CA THR A 492 -18.84 -31.28 24.52
C THR A 492 -19.73 -30.09 24.92
N LEU A 493 -20.52 -30.23 25.98
CA LEU A 493 -21.40 -29.17 26.50
C LEU A 493 -20.68 -28.25 27.50
N GLY A 494 -21.22 -27.03 27.71
CA GLY A 494 -20.85 -26.10 28.79
C GLY A 494 -19.68 -25.13 28.51
N ASN A 495 -19.71 -23.92 29.03
CA ASN A 495 -18.79 -22.81 28.70
C ASN A 495 -17.32 -23.20 28.39
N ARG A 496 -16.79 -22.67 27.28
CA ARG A 496 -15.37 -22.77 26.91
C ARG A 496 -14.79 -21.44 26.45
N THR A 497 -13.48 -21.32 26.59
CA THR A 497 -12.73 -20.18 26.10
C THR A 497 -11.98 -20.58 24.84
N LEU A 498 -12.29 -19.90 23.74
CA LEU A 498 -11.47 -19.92 22.53
C LEU A 498 -10.28 -18.98 22.74
N THR A 499 -9.08 -19.45 22.47
CA THR A 499 -7.84 -18.67 22.48
C THR A 499 -7.27 -18.68 21.07
N VAL A 500 -7.05 -17.50 20.51
CA VAL A 500 -6.28 -17.33 19.27
C VAL A 500 -4.90 -16.81 19.61
N THR A 501 -3.88 -17.37 18.98
CA THR A 501 -2.50 -16.88 19.00
C THR A 501 -2.06 -16.59 17.58
N VAL A 502 -1.55 -15.39 17.36
CA VAL A 502 -0.99 -14.94 16.07
C VAL A 502 0.49 -14.70 16.27
N THR A 503 1.32 -15.29 15.43
CA THR A 503 2.78 -15.19 15.46
C THR A 503 3.27 -14.59 14.15
N ASP A 504 4.10 -13.55 14.25
CA ASP A 504 4.77 -12.94 13.10
C ASP A 504 5.99 -13.76 12.64
N LYS A 505 6.69 -13.31 11.59
CA LYS A 505 7.92 -13.97 11.13
C LYS A 505 9.11 -13.80 12.09
N GLY A 506 9.10 -12.77 12.92
CA GLY A 506 10.10 -12.53 13.96
C GLY A 506 9.91 -13.39 15.21
N GLY A 507 8.83 -14.16 15.29
CA GLY A 507 8.48 -15.02 16.43
C GLY A 507 7.76 -14.30 17.57
N LEU A 508 7.40 -13.01 17.41
CA LEU A 508 6.59 -12.31 18.39
C LEU A 508 5.12 -12.71 18.25
N THR A 509 4.45 -12.86 19.40
CA THR A 509 3.09 -13.38 19.48
C THR A 509 2.13 -12.40 20.12
N ALA A 510 0.90 -12.38 19.63
CA ALA A 510 -0.25 -11.77 20.29
C ALA A 510 -1.40 -12.77 20.46
N THR A 511 -2.18 -12.60 21.52
CA THR A 511 -3.26 -13.50 21.87
C THR A 511 -4.55 -12.76 22.13
N ALA A 512 -5.68 -13.33 21.72
CA ALA A 512 -7.02 -12.90 22.11
C ALA A 512 -7.85 -14.09 22.58
N THR A 513 -8.82 -13.83 23.45
CA THR A 513 -9.74 -14.85 23.96
C THR A 513 -11.19 -14.47 23.71
N ARG A 514 -12.06 -15.49 23.65
CA ARG A 514 -13.50 -15.34 23.47
C ARG A 514 -14.23 -16.50 24.14
N THR A 515 -15.18 -16.20 25.03
CA THR A 515 -16.00 -17.26 25.65
C THR A 515 -17.21 -17.59 24.77
N ILE A 516 -17.50 -18.87 24.60
CA ILE A 516 -18.74 -19.37 23.99
C ILE A 516 -19.36 -20.47 24.86
N ASN A 517 -20.66 -20.67 24.72
CA ASN A 517 -21.38 -21.76 25.36
C ASN A 517 -21.93 -22.71 24.31
N ILE A 518 -21.70 -24.02 24.46
CA ILE A 518 -22.34 -25.04 23.65
C ILE A 518 -23.38 -25.70 24.52
N VAL A 519 -24.61 -25.54 24.07
CA VAL A 519 -25.81 -25.97 24.76
C VAL A 519 -26.43 -27.15 24.02
N ASN A 520 -27.18 -27.92 24.78
CA ASN A 520 -28.12 -28.86 24.20
C ASN A 520 -29.44 -28.12 23.96
N ASN A 521 -30.09 -28.32 22.83
CA ASN A 521 -31.41 -27.76 22.52
C ASN A 521 -32.42 -28.91 22.47
N PRO A 522 -33.65 -28.73 22.97
CA PRO A 522 -34.63 -29.79 22.98
C PRO A 522 -35.09 -30.15 21.56
N PRO A 523 -35.61 -31.36 21.36
CA PRO A 523 -36.13 -31.78 20.07
C PRO A 523 -37.36 -30.96 19.66
N SER A 524 -37.51 -30.76 18.36
CA SER A 524 -38.70 -30.17 17.74
C SER A 524 -39.59 -31.27 17.15
N VAL A 525 -40.84 -31.37 17.63
CA VAL A 525 -41.84 -32.35 17.18
C VAL A 525 -43.02 -31.68 16.46
N LEU A 526 -43.61 -32.39 15.49
CA LEU A 526 -44.80 -31.96 14.76
C LEU A 526 -45.80 -33.12 14.61
N ILE A 527 -47.09 -32.82 14.73
CA ILE A 527 -48.19 -33.74 14.38
C ILE A 527 -48.66 -33.40 12.96
N LEU A 528 -48.46 -34.32 12.03
CA LEU A 528 -48.90 -34.22 10.64
C LEU A 528 -50.34 -34.71 10.48
N GLN A 529 -50.71 -35.78 11.19
CA GLN A 529 -52.09 -36.25 11.34
C GLN A 529 -52.33 -36.80 12.75
N PRO A 530 -53.53 -36.63 13.33
CA PRO A 530 -54.66 -35.88 12.79
C PRO A 530 -54.41 -34.37 12.85
N THR A 531 -55.11 -33.61 12.01
CA THR A 531 -55.09 -32.14 12.10
C THR A 531 -55.95 -31.67 13.28
N ASN A 532 -55.71 -30.44 13.75
CA ASN A 532 -56.52 -29.89 14.83
C ASN A 532 -58.01 -29.86 14.47
N THR A 533 -58.87 -30.23 15.41
CA THR A 533 -60.34 -30.38 15.33
C THR A 533 -60.88 -31.53 14.45
N THR A 534 -60.04 -32.48 14.03
CA THR A 534 -60.47 -33.65 13.25
C THR A 534 -61.60 -34.42 13.94
N LYS A 535 -62.65 -34.75 13.18
CA LYS A 535 -63.76 -35.60 13.65
C LYS A 535 -63.47 -37.05 13.30
N ILE A 536 -63.55 -37.94 14.29
CA ILE A 536 -63.38 -39.38 14.14
C ILE A 536 -64.54 -40.11 14.82
N TYR A 537 -64.76 -41.37 14.50
CA TYR A 537 -65.83 -42.16 15.08
C TYR A 537 -65.31 -43.15 16.11
N LYS A 538 -66.11 -43.40 17.15
CA LYS A 538 -65.85 -44.42 18.16
C LYS A 538 -65.59 -45.78 17.48
N ASN A 539 -64.58 -46.50 17.97
CA ASN A 539 -64.07 -47.78 17.45
C ASN A 539 -63.54 -47.73 15.99
N GLY A 540 -63.52 -46.56 15.36
CA GLY A 540 -62.97 -46.36 14.02
C GLY A 540 -61.44 -46.21 14.04
N PRO A 541 -60.74 -46.69 12.99
CA PRO A 541 -59.30 -46.53 12.89
C PRO A 541 -58.93 -45.06 12.64
N THR A 542 -57.95 -44.55 13.36
CA THR A 542 -57.44 -43.17 13.27
C THR A 542 -55.93 -43.18 13.05
N LEU A 543 -55.46 -42.48 12.02
CA LEU A 543 -54.05 -42.36 11.70
C LEU A 543 -53.37 -41.27 12.56
N LEU A 544 -52.34 -41.67 13.29
CA LEU A 544 -51.36 -40.79 13.92
C LEU A 544 -50.10 -40.77 13.06
N ARG A 545 -49.66 -39.56 12.67
CA ARG A 545 -48.41 -39.33 11.94
C ARG A 545 -47.70 -38.13 12.53
N GLY A 546 -46.45 -38.32 12.93
CA GLY A 546 -45.61 -37.24 13.46
C GLY A 546 -44.24 -37.13 12.78
N ALA A 547 -43.58 -35.99 13.00
CA ALA A 547 -42.21 -35.73 12.56
C ALA A 547 -41.38 -35.17 13.73
N LEU A 548 -40.07 -35.43 13.71
CA LEU A 548 -39.11 -35.07 14.74
C LEU A 548 -37.83 -34.54 14.09
N MET A 549 -37.29 -33.46 14.64
CA MET A 549 -35.99 -32.92 14.28
C MET A 549 -35.31 -32.42 15.54
N ASP A 550 -34.08 -32.83 15.75
CA ASP A 550 -33.23 -32.34 16.83
C ASP A 550 -31.94 -31.76 16.23
N PRO A 551 -31.55 -30.52 16.58
CA PRO A 551 -30.36 -29.90 15.98
C PRO A 551 -29.05 -30.47 16.56
N ASN A 552 -29.09 -31.10 17.74
CA ASN A 552 -27.93 -31.61 18.46
C ASN A 552 -27.59 -33.05 18.09
N GLU A 553 -28.59 -33.86 17.75
CA GLU A 553 -28.41 -35.27 17.42
C GLU A 553 -29.49 -35.83 16.48
N ASN A 554 -29.27 -37.04 15.96
CA ASN A 554 -30.30 -37.75 15.21
C ASN A 554 -31.04 -38.71 16.16
N LEU A 555 -32.32 -38.43 16.43
CA LEU A 555 -33.12 -39.20 17.38
C LEU A 555 -33.81 -40.40 16.73
N ASP A 556 -33.79 -41.54 17.43
CA ASP A 556 -34.52 -42.76 17.07
C ASP A 556 -36.03 -42.57 17.31
N CYS A 557 -36.85 -43.29 16.55
CA CYS A 557 -38.31 -43.29 16.65
C CYS A 557 -38.87 -43.69 18.01
N LYS A 558 -38.08 -44.42 18.82
CA LYS A 558 -38.37 -44.71 20.23
C LYS A 558 -38.44 -43.47 21.11
N ALA A 559 -37.94 -42.32 20.64
CA ALA A 559 -38.08 -41.06 21.34
C ALA A 559 -39.54 -40.53 21.30
N PHE A 560 -40.36 -40.96 20.34
CA PHE A 560 -41.76 -40.53 20.23
C PHE A 560 -42.60 -41.11 21.35
N LYS A 561 -43.44 -40.27 21.95
CA LYS A 561 -44.44 -40.68 22.92
C LYS A 561 -45.77 -40.00 22.63
N TRP A 562 -46.71 -40.78 22.14
CA TRP A 562 -48.09 -40.34 21.93
C TRP A 562 -48.91 -40.54 23.21
N SER A 563 -49.78 -39.57 23.50
CA SER A 563 -50.74 -39.68 24.61
C SER A 563 -52.04 -38.93 24.30
N SER A 564 -53.11 -39.32 24.97
CA SER A 564 -54.43 -38.69 24.94
C SER A 564 -54.75 -38.09 26.30
N SER A 565 -55.53 -37.00 26.28
CA SER A 565 -56.13 -36.41 27.48
C SER A 565 -57.17 -37.33 28.16
N ASN A 566 -57.66 -38.37 27.49
CA ASN A 566 -58.45 -39.43 28.13
C ASN A 566 -57.54 -40.64 28.45
N PRO A 567 -57.36 -40.99 29.73
CA PRO A 567 -56.51 -42.11 30.15
C PRO A 567 -56.89 -43.46 29.52
N ALA A 568 -58.17 -43.67 29.19
CA ALA A 568 -58.64 -44.91 28.57
C ALA A 568 -58.07 -45.15 27.16
N ASP A 569 -57.61 -44.10 26.47
CA ASP A 569 -57.05 -44.21 25.13
C ASP A 569 -55.55 -44.57 25.16
N ASN A 570 -54.84 -44.27 26.27
CA ASN A 570 -53.38 -44.41 26.36
C ASN A 570 -52.89 -45.86 26.26
N LYS A 571 -53.74 -46.85 26.56
CA LYS A 571 -53.46 -48.28 26.33
C LYS A 571 -53.36 -48.65 24.84
N ASN A 572 -54.00 -47.83 23.98
CA ASN A 572 -54.08 -48.04 22.53
C ASN A 572 -53.13 -47.10 21.77
N MET A 573 -52.43 -46.20 22.47
CA MET A 573 -51.45 -45.31 21.86
C MET A 573 -50.18 -46.08 21.47
N PRO A 574 -49.59 -45.79 20.33
CA PRO A 574 -48.45 -46.55 19.84
C PRO A 574 -47.20 -46.19 20.64
N ALA A 575 -46.43 -47.22 20.99
CA ALA A 575 -45.20 -47.05 21.75
C ALA A 575 -44.03 -46.51 20.89
N ASP A 576 -43.99 -46.84 19.58
CA ASP A 576 -42.82 -46.58 18.73
C ASP A 576 -43.12 -46.16 17.25
N PRO A 577 -43.83 -45.07 16.91
CA PRO A 577 -43.89 -44.65 15.50
C PRO A 577 -43.44 -43.21 15.31
N CYS A 578 -42.21 -43.06 14.81
CA CYS A 578 -42.04 -42.13 13.71
C CYS A 578 -42.83 -42.73 12.51
N GLY A 579 -43.67 -41.94 11.85
CA GLY A 579 -44.50 -42.42 10.73
C GLY A 579 -45.93 -42.80 11.11
N ASP A 580 -46.52 -43.73 10.35
CA ASP A 580 -47.96 -44.02 10.35
C ASP A 580 -48.34 -45.08 11.40
N ALA A 581 -49.17 -44.69 12.36
CA ALA A 581 -49.75 -45.61 13.32
C ALA A 581 -51.27 -45.50 13.36
N MET A 582 -51.96 -46.64 13.40
CA MET A 582 -53.42 -46.68 13.48
C MET A 582 -53.86 -46.98 14.92
N VAL A 583 -54.74 -46.14 15.46
CA VAL A 583 -55.32 -46.28 16.81
C VAL A 583 -56.84 -46.22 16.76
N THR A 584 -57.49 -46.75 17.79
CA THR A 584 -58.96 -46.68 17.96
C THR A 584 -59.34 -46.07 19.29
N PHE A 585 -60.43 -45.30 19.29
CA PHE A 585 -60.95 -44.62 20.48
C PHE A 585 -62.29 -45.25 20.90
N GLU A 586 -62.35 -45.81 22.11
CA GLU A 586 -63.50 -46.62 22.57
C GLU A 586 -64.60 -45.78 23.23
N THR A 587 -64.36 -44.49 23.45
CA THR A 587 -65.29 -43.58 24.14
C THR A 587 -65.43 -42.26 23.40
N GLU A 588 -66.62 -41.67 23.47
CA GLU A 588 -66.96 -40.42 22.78
C GLU A 588 -66.38 -39.18 23.49
N GLY A 589 -66.40 -38.05 22.79
CA GLY A 589 -66.00 -36.75 23.28
C GLY A 589 -64.67 -36.24 22.72
N THR A 590 -64.36 -35.00 23.07
CA THR A 590 -63.14 -34.32 22.64
C THR A 590 -61.91 -34.91 23.35
N ARG A 591 -60.79 -35.05 22.62
CA ARG A 591 -59.48 -35.48 23.13
C ARG A 591 -58.41 -34.49 22.70
N THR A 592 -57.45 -34.21 23.57
CA THR A 592 -56.18 -33.60 23.18
C THR A 592 -55.17 -34.71 23.00
N ILE A 593 -54.65 -34.85 21.78
CA ILE A 593 -53.58 -35.76 21.43
C ILE A 593 -52.27 -35.01 21.54
N THR A 594 -51.36 -35.54 22.35
CA THR A 594 -50.03 -34.98 22.59
C THR A 594 -48.99 -35.90 21.97
N LEU A 595 -48.07 -35.32 21.22
CA LEU A 595 -46.82 -35.95 20.83
C LEU A 595 -45.69 -35.29 21.62
N GLU A 596 -44.93 -36.09 22.36
CA GLU A 596 -43.71 -35.68 23.05
C GLU A 596 -42.52 -36.46 22.49
N ALA A 597 -41.35 -35.83 22.43
CA ALA A 597 -40.09 -36.53 22.26
C ALA A 597 -39.05 -36.01 23.26
N ARG A 598 -38.08 -36.85 23.59
CA ARG A 598 -36.95 -36.49 24.46
C ARG A 598 -35.64 -36.81 23.78
N ASP A 599 -34.68 -35.91 23.94
CA ASP A 599 -33.31 -36.15 23.51
C ASP A 599 -32.56 -37.08 24.47
N SER A 600 -31.32 -37.42 24.14
CA SER A 600 -30.44 -38.26 24.96
C SER A 600 -30.07 -37.63 26.31
N GLN A 601 -30.25 -36.31 26.48
CA GLN A 601 -30.13 -35.59 27.74
C GLN A 601 -31.48 -35.42 28.46
N ASN A 602 -32.52 -36.11 27.98
CA ASN A 602 -33.87 -36.16 28.53
C ASN A 602 -34.63 -34.81 28.50
N MET A 603 -34.24 -33.85 27.65
CA MET A 603 -35.00 -32.61 27.47
C MET A 603 -36.22 -32.84 26.56
N PRO A 604 -37.40 -32.32 26.93
CA PRO A 604 -38.64 -32.58 26.20
C PRO A 604 -38.93 -31.55 25.09
N GLY A 605 -39.36 -32.06 23.93
CA GLY A 605 -40.13 -31.35 22.93
C GLY A 605 -41.57 -31.86 22.92
N SER A 606 -42.57 -30.98 22.80
CA SER A 606 -43.98 -31.40 22.79
C SER A 606 -44.87 -30.54 21.90
N VAL A 607 -45.85 -31.16 21.26
CA VAL A 607 -46.90 -30.53 20.45
C VAL A 607 -48.23 -31.24 20.69
N GLN A 608 -49.34 -30.53 20.50
CA GLN A 608 -50.69 -31.07 20.73
C GLN A 608 -51.66 -30.70 19.62
N VAL A 609 -52.64 -31.57 19.38
CA VAL A 609 -53.82 -31.31 18.53
C VAL A 609 -55.08 -31.78 19.25
N THR A 610 -56.21 -31.12 18.97
CA THR A 610 -57.51 -31.55 19.48
C THR A 610 -58.23 -32.39 18.44
N ILE A 611 -58.91 -33.46 18.85
CA ILE A 611 -59.80 -34.26 18.00
C ILE A 611 -61.16 -34.45 18.68
N ASN A 612 -62.19 -34.78 17.91
CA ASN A 612 -63.54 -35.03 18.41
C ASN A 612 -63.97 -36.46 18.06
N VAL A 613 -64.12 -37.31 19.08
CA VAL A 613 -64.64 -38.68 18.92
C VAL A 613 -66.16 -38.64 18.99
N LEU A 614 -66.81 -38.95 17.88
CA LEU A 614 -68.26 -38.97 17.73
C LEU A 614 -68.82 -40.38 18.00
N PRO A 615 -70.10 -40.51 18.37
CA PRO A 615 -70.77 -41.81 18.44
C PRO A 615 -70.62 -42.57 17.13
N GLU A 616 -70.62 -43.90 17.23
CA GLU A 616 -70.65 -44.77 16.07
C GLU A 616 -71.90 -44.42 15.24
N PRO A 617 -71.73 -44.02 13.96
CA PRO A 617 -72.85 -43.56 13.16
C PRO A 617 -73.80 -44.73 12.86
N VAL A 618 -75.09 -44.46 12.75
CA VAL A 618 -76.13 -45.46 12.36
C VAL A 618 -75.85 -46.01 10.95
N ASN A 619 -75.16 -45.24 10.11
CA ASN A 619 -74.74 -45.62 8.79
C ASN A 619 -73.27 -45.24 8.58
N HIS A 620 -72.40 -46.21 8.35
CA HIS A 620 -70.97 -45.95 8.17
C HIS A 620 -70.71 -45.49 6.73
N PRO A 621 -69.84 -44.48 6.51
CA PRO A 621 -69.43 -44.16 5.16
C PRO A 621 -68.72 -45.38 4.53
N PRO A 622 -68.98 -45.69 3.25
CA PRO A 622 -68.36 -46.85 2.60
C PRO A 622 -66.84 -46.67 2.55
N VAL A 623 -66.10 -47.75 2.80
CA VAL A 623 -64.65 -47.79 2.61
C VAL A 623 -64.37 -48.15 1.15
N VAL A 624 -63.54 -47.36 0.50
CA VAL A 624 -63.19 -47.55 -0.91
C VAL A 624 -61.68 -47.66 -1.08
N SER A 625 -61.25 -48.61 -1.92
CA SER A 625 -59.86 -48.74 -2.33
C SER A 625 -59.74 -49.00 -3.83
N ILE A 626 -58.65 -48.51 -4.42
CA ILE A 626 -58.25 -48.82 -5.80
C ILE A 626 -57.20 -49.94 -5.73
N GLU A 627 -57.50 -51.07 -6.34
CA GLU A 627 -56.61 -52.24 -6.41
C GLU A 627 -55.76 -52.23 -7.68
N GLN A 628 -56.33 -51.76 -8.79
CA GLN A 628 -55.62 -51.53 -10.03
C GLN A 628 -56.09 -50.21 -10.66
N PRO A 629 -55.16 -49.34 -11.07
CA PRO A 629 -53.70 -49.49 -10.97
C PRO A 629 -53.20 -49.37 -9.53
N LYS A 630 -52.03 -49.94 -9.22
CA LYS A 630 -51.38 -49.87 -7.90
C LYS A 630 -50.01 -49.19 -8.00
N MET A 631 -49.57 -48.60 -6.91
CA MET A 631 -48.18 -48.13 -6.75
C MET A 631 -47.21 -49.29 -6.89
N GLY A 632 -46.17 -49.10 -7.72
CA GLY A 632 -45.02 -49.99 -7.79
C GLY A 632 -43.95 -49.61 -6.76
N VAL A 633 -42.88 -50.41 -6.69
CA VAL A 633 -41.63 -50.10 -5.99
C VAL A 633 -40.47 -50.34 -6.94
N ASP A 634 -39.50 -49.43 -6.99
CA ASP A 634 -38.27 -49.61 -7.78
C ASP A 634 -37.30 -50.59 -7.09
N GLY A 635 -36.19 -50.93 -7.77
CA GLY A 635 -35.16 -51.85 -7.24
C GLY A 635 -34.44 -51.35 -5.97
N SER A 636 -34.67 -50.10 -5.56
CA SER A 636 -34.18 -49.49 -4.33
C SER A 636 -35.25 -49.34 -3.25
N GLY A 637 -36.47 -49.84 -3.50
CA GLY A 637 -37.59 -49.76 -2.56
C GLY A 637 -38.34 -48.44 -2.55
N ASN A 638 -38.06 -47.51 -3.49
CA ASN A 638 -38.81 -46.26 -3.57
C ASN A 638 -40.15 -46.48 -4.29
N PRO A 639 -41.24 -45.80 -3.87
CA PRO A 639 -42.53 -45.90 -4.51
C PRO A 639 -42.52 -45.33 -5.94
N VAL A 640 -43.08 -46.07 -6.88
CA VAL A 640 -43.21 -45.69 -8.31
C VAL A 640 -44.70 -45.55 -8.65
N LEU A 641 -45.07 -44.38 -9.20
CA LEU A 641 -46.43 -44.12 -9.65
C LEU A 641 -46.79 -45.04 -10.84
N PRO A 642 -48.02 -45.58 -10.92
CA PRO A 642 -48.46 -46.32 -12.10
C PRO A 642 -48.55 -45.41 -13.33
N SER A 643 -48.15 -45.92 -14.49
CA SER A 643 -48.22 -45.19 -15.76
C SER A 643 -49.51 -45.50 -16.53
N LEU A 644 -50.00 -44.52 -17.29
CA LEU A 644 -50.96 -44.77 -18.36
C LEU A 644 -50.34 -45.74 -19.38
N PRO A 645 -51.12 -46.68 -19.96
CA PRO A 645 -50.62 -47.57 -20.99
C PRO A 645 -50.26 -46.80 -22.28
N PRO A 646 -49.45 -47.39 -23.18
CA PRO A 646 -49.24 -46.87 -24.53
C PRO A 646 -50.55 -46.53 -25.26
N LEU A 647 -50.45 -45.69 -26.30
CA LEU A 647 -51.60 -45.39 -27.15
C LEU A 647 -52.21 -46.67 -27.74
N ASP A 648 -53.53 -46.66 -27.93
CA ASP A 648 -54.34 -47.77 -28.45
C ASP A 648 -54.29 -49.05 -27.58
N GLN A 649 -53.89 -48.92 -26.31
CA GLN A 649 -53.95 -49.99 -25.30
C GLN A 649 -54.94 -49.65 -24.19
N THR A 650 -55.70 -50.65 -23.78
CA THR A 650 -56.70 -50.50 -22.72
C THR A 650 -56.11 -50.60 -21.32
N MET A 651 -56.66 -49.85 -20.38
CA MET A 651 -56.36 -49.90 -18.95
C MET A 651 -57.53 -50.50 -18.18
N THR A 652 -57.27 -51.54 -17.40
CA THR A 652 -58.26 -52.13 -16.48
C THR A 652 -58.14 -51.53 -15.09
N LEU A 653 -59.27 -51.04 -14.59
CA LEU A 653 -59.45 -50.47 -13.27
C LEU A 653 -60.14 -51.50 -12.38
N LYS A 654 -59.58 -51.73 -11.19
CA LYS A 654 -60.19 -52.62 -10.18
C LYS A 654 -60.26 -51.88 -8.86
N GLY A 655 -61.38 -51.97 -8.19
CA GLY A 655 -61.60 -51.36 -6.90
C GLY A 655 -62.44 -52.24 -6.00
N THR A 656 -62.29 -52.01 -4.71
CA THR A 656 -63.06 -52.70 -3.67
C THR A 656 -63.88 -51.69 -2.90
N LEU A 657 -65.17 -51.97 -2.80
CA LEU A 657 -66.15 -51.20 -2.06
C LEU A 657 -66.58 -52.02 -0.85
N LEU A 658 -66.38 -51.48 0.34
CA LEU A 658 -66.79 -52.12 1.59
C LEU A 658 -67.82 -51.23 2.27
N ASP A 659 -68.99 -51.80 2.53
CA ASP A 659 -70.06 -51.11 3.24
C ASP A 659 -70.54 -52.00 4.38
N LYS A 660 -70.41 -51.49 5.60
CA LYS A 660 -70.67 -52.29 6.81
C LYS A 660 -72.15 -52.67 6.91
N GLU A 661 -73.02 -51.80 6.44
CA GLU A 661 -74.47 -51.97 6.39
C GLU A 661 -74.92 -52.87 5.22
N LYS A 662 -74.02 -53.24 4.31
CA LYS A 662 -74.29 -53.99 3.08
C LYS A 662 -75.34 -53.30 2.21
N ALA A 663 -75.39 -51.97 2.26
CA ALA A 663 -76.30 -51.14 1.49
C ALA A 663 -76.03 -51.26 -0.02
N SER A 664 -76.98 -50.79 -0.83
CA SER A 664 -76.74 -50.61 -2.25
C SER A 664 -75.77 -49.45 -2.44
N LEU A 665 -74.68 -49.67 -3.16
CA LEU A 665 -73.67 -48.64 -3.41
C LEU A 665 -73.75 -48.16 -4.84
N SER A 666 -73.70 -46.84 -5.02
CA SER A 666 -73.40 -46.23 -6.31
C SER A 666 -71.91 -45.90 -6.38
N TYR A 667 -71.28 -46.17 -7.52
CA TYR A 667 -69.87 -45.82 -7.72
C TYR A 667 -69.63 -45.18 -9.08
N SER A 668 -68.59 -44.36 -9.15
CA SER A 668 -68.12 -43.74 -10.38
C SER A 668 -66.60 -43.76 -10.46
N TRP A 669 -66.08 -44.23 -11.58
CA TRP A 669 -64.68 -44.05 -11.95
C TRP A 669 -64.54 -42.69 -12.64
N VAL A 670 -63.69 -41.82 -12.09
CA VAL A 670 -63.49 -40.45 -12.60
C VAL A 670 -62.00 -40.25 -12.89
N LEU A 671 -61.68 -39.87 -14.12
CA LEU A 671 -60.33 -39.47 -14.50
C LEU A 671 -60.24 -37.96 -14.51
N SER A 672 -59.33 -37.42 -13.70
CA SER A 672 -59.01 -35.99 -13.66
C SER A 672 -57.65 -35.78 -14.29
N TYR A 673 -57.56 -34.90 -15.27
CA TYR A 673 -56.31 -34.62 -15.96
C TYR A 673 -56.24 -33.14 -16.35
N GLN A 674 -55.03 -32.64 -16.53
CA GLN A 674 -54.81 -31.28 -17.03
C GLN A 674 -54.13 -31.33 -18.41
N PRO A 675 -54.84 -30.99 -19.50
CA PRO A 675 -54.20 -30.76 -20.78
C PRO A 675 -53.21 -29.61 -20.69
N ARG A 676 -52.10 -29.70 -21.42
CA ARG A 676 -51.08 -28.66 -21.42
C ARG A 676 -51.68 -27.30 -21.82
N GLY A 677 -51.47 -26.28 -21.00
CA GLY A 677 -52.00 -24.92 -21.24
C GLY A 677 -53.51 -24.74 -21.01
N LYS A 678 -54.22 -25.73 -20.47
CA LYS A 678 -55.64 -25.64 -20.09
C LYS A 678 -55.83 -25.91 -18.60
N GLY A 679 -57.04 -25.62 -18.08
CA GLY A 679 -57.42 -25.96 -16.71
C GLY A 679 -57.66 -27.47 -16.50
N VAL A 680 -57.77 -27.88 -15.24
CA VAL A 680 -58.07 -29.27 -14.87
C VAL A 680 -59.44 -29.67 -15.41
N THR A 681 -59.50 -30.81 -16.09
CA THR A 681 -60.72 -31.43 -16.61
C THR A 681 -60.97 -32.73 -15.85
N SER A 682 -62.22 -33.00 -15.47
CA SER A 682 -62.63 -34.28 -14.86
C SER A 682 -63.68 -34.95 -15.72
N THR A 683 -63.46 -36.22 -16.07
CA THR A 683 -64.37 -37.01 -16.92
C THR A 683 -64.77 -38.28 -16.18
N THR A 684 -66.07 -38.53 -16.07
CA THR A 684 -66.59 -39.79 -15.55
C THR A 684 -66.43 -40.87 -16.62
N LEU A 685 -65.62 -41.88 -16.32
CA LEU A 685 -65.32 -43.00 -17.20
C LEU A 685 -66.47 -44.02 -17.21
N HIS A 686 -67.01 -44.30 -16.03
CA HIS A 686 -68.06 -45.29 -15.82
C HIS A 686 -68.78 -45.01 -14.50
N SER A 687 -70.09 -45.18 -14.49
CA SER A 687 -70.92 -45.13 -13.28
C SER A 687 -71.86 -46.31 -13.26
N ASN A 688 -71.98 -46.98 -12.12
CA ASN A 688 -72.90 -48.08 -11.94
C ASN A 688 -73.29 -48.21 -10.47
N ALA A 689 -74.24 -49.10 -10.18
CA ALA A 689 -74.63 -49.47 -8.83
C ALA A 689 -74.38 -50.95 -8.59
N VAL A 690 -73.97 -51.26 -7.37
CA VAL A 690 -73.79 -52.63 -6.89
C VAL A 690 -74.88 -52.91 -5.85
N PRO A 691 -75.65 -54.00 -6.00
CA PRO A 691 -76.81 -54.25 -5.14
C PRO A 691 -76.41 -54.50 -3.68
N ALA A 692 -77.36 -54.32 -2.78
CA ALA A 692 -77.20 -54.68 -1.37
C ALA A 692 -76.96 -56.19 -1.21
N GLY A 693 -76.16 -56.60 -0.22
CA GLY A 693 -76.07 -58.01 0.19
C GLY A 693 -74.69 -58.55 0.56
N SER A 694 -73.60 -57.87 0.18
CA SER A 694 -72.23 -58.25 0.56
C SER A 694 -71.52 -57.12 1.32
N LEU A 695 -70.73 -57.50 2.32
CA LEU A 695 -69.86 -56.57 3.05
C LEU A 695 -68.82 -55.95 2.11
N THR A 696 -68.30 -56.74 1.17
CA THR A 696 -67.27 -56.35 0.22
C THR A 696 -67.76 -56.62 -1.19
N GLN A 697 -67.63 -55.65 -2.08
CA GLN A 697 -68.02 -55.72 -3.47
C GLN A 697 -66.85 -55.29 -4.35
N HIS A 698 -66.56 -56.06 -5.39
CA HIS A 698 -65.49 -55.77 -6.34
C HIS A 698 -66.08 -55.15 -7.60
N VAL A 699 -65.45 -54.06 -8.07
CA VAL A 699 -65.86 -53.35 -9.28
C VAL A 699 -64.69 -53.31 -10.26
N GLU A 700 -64.98 -53.60 -11.52
CA GLU A 700 -64.00 -53.63 -12.60
C GLU A 700 -64.51 -52.86 -13.81
N TYR A 701 -63.64 -52.05 -14.42
CA TYR A 701 -63.95 -51.33 -15.65
C TYR A 701 -62.70 -51.21 -16.52
N THR A 702 -62.85 -51.40 -17.83
CA THR A 702 -61.73 -51.30 -18.78
C THR A 702 -62.05 -50.22 -19.82
N PHE A 703 -61.09 -49.35 -20.10
CA PHE A 703 -61.21 -48.26 -21.08
C PHE A 703 -59.91 -48.03 -21.84
N ASP A 704 -59.98 -47.42 -23.02
CA ASP A 704 -58.81 -46.91 -23.74
C ASP A 704 -58.58 -45.43 -23.38
N PRO A 705 -57.45 -45.05 -22.75
CA PRO A 705 -57.19 -43.65 -22.44
C PRO A 705 -57.05 -42.75 -23.67
N SER A 706 -56.73 -43.33 -24.84
CA SER A 706 -56.59 -42.62 -26.12
C SER A 706 -57.92 -42.04 -26.63
N ASP A 707 -59.04 -42.62 -26.22
CA ASP A 707 -60.38 -42.11 -26.55
C ASP A 707 -60.72 -40.80 -25.81
N LEU A 708 -60.00 -40.48 -24.74
CA LEU A 708 -60.36 -39.42 -23.80
C LEU A 708 -59.29 -38.33 -23.68
N LEU A 709 -58.02 -38.72 -23.67
CA LEU A 709 -56.91 -37.81 -23.42
C LEU A 709 -56.44 -37.18 -24.74
N PRO A 710 -56.15 -35.87 -24.78
CA PRO A 710 -55.57 -35.24 -25.96
C PRO A 710 -54.22 -35.87 -26.28
N ILE A 711 -53.91 -36.05 -27.56
CA ILE A 711 -52.66 -36.64 -28.05
C ILE A 711 -51.89 -35.57 -28.81
N ALA A 712 -50.59 -35.42 -28.53
CA ALA A 712 -49.70 -34.54 -29.27
C ALA A 712 -48.45 -35.30 -29.74
N GLY A 713 -47.86 -34.83 -30.85
CA GLY A 713 -46.68 -35.42 -31.45
C GLY A 713 -46.78 -35.62 -32.97
N GLY A 714 -45.66 -35.98 -33.60
CA GLY A 714 -45.56 -36.23 -35.04
C GLY A 714 -45.90 -37.69 -35.41
N THR A 715 -45.57 -38.11 -36.64
CA THR A 715 -45.80 -39.49 -37.10
C THR A 715 -44.95 -40.54 -36.37
N GLU A 716 -43.82 -40.15 -35.77
CA GLU A 716 -42.86 -41.05 -35.13
C GLU A 716 -42.92 -41.09 -33.59
N PHE A 717 -43.45 -40.05 -32.94
CA PHE A 717 -43.61 -39.99 -31.48
C PHE A 717 -44.96 -39.36 -31.13
N LYS A 718 -45.89 -40.14 -30.59
CA LYS A 718 -47.18 -39.66 -30.09
C LYS A 718 -47.29 -39.96 -28.59
N CYS A 719 -47.72 -38.97 -27.81
CA CYS A 719 -47.98 -39.14 -26.38
C CYS A 719 -49.23 -38.38 -25.93
N TYR A 720 -49.78 -38.72 -24.78
CA TYR A 720 -50.84 -37.94 -24.12
C TYR A 720 -50.35 -36.52 -23.79
N ASP A 721 -51.04 -35.47 -24.24
CA ASP A 721 -50.67 -34.06 -24.05
C ASP A 721 -51.23 -33.48 -22.74
N VAL A 722 -50.74 -34.01 -21.63
CA VAL A 722 -51.16 -33.66 -20.27
C VAL A 722 -49.97 -33.33 -19.37
N GLU A 723 -50.21 -32.54 -18.31
CA GLU A 723 -49.20 -32.17 -17.33
C GLU A 723 -48.74 -33.39 -16.50
N PRO A 724 -47.42 -33.61 -16.32
CA PRO A 724 -46.89 -34.89 -15.81
C PRO A 724 -47.31 -35.27 -14.37
N HIS A 725 -47.70 -34.29 -13.56
CA HIS A 725 -48.05 -34.47 -12.15
C HIS A 725 -49.55 -34.30 -11.85
N ASN A 726 -50.38 -34.06 -12.88
CA ASN A 726 -51.79 -33.72 -12.71
C ASN A 726 -52.71 -34.71 -13.42
N ILE A 727 -52.48 -36.01 -13.23
CA ILE A 727 -53.37 -37.09 -13.67
C ILE A 727 -53.79 -37.88 -12.44
N PHE A 728 -55.07 -37.87 -12.12
CA PHE A 728 -55.64 -38.57 -10.96
C PHE A 728 -56.79 -39.45 -11.38
N LEU A 729 -56.70 -40.72 -11.05
CA LEU A 729 -57.83 -41.63 -11.10
C LEU A 729 -58.52 -41.62 -9.74
N ARG A 730 -59.84 -41.41 -9.75
CA ARG A 730 -60.69 -41.45 -8.56
C ARG A 730 -61.74 -42.54 -8.68
N LEU A 731 -61.98 -43.24 -7.59
CA LEU A 731 -63.14 -44.10 -7.38
C LEU A 731 -64.01 -43.44 -6.32
N GLU A 732 -65.14 -42.89 -6.77
CA GLU A 732 -66.10 -42.17 -5.94
C GLU A 732 -67.27 -43.10 -5.61
N VAL A 733 -67.63 -43.22 -4.34
CA VAL A 733 -68.62 -44.20 -3.86
C VAL A 733 -69.59 -43.53 -2.91
N SER A 734 -70.89 -43.77 -3.11
CA SER A 734 -71.95 -43.28 -2.24
C SER A 734 -72.97 -44.37 -1.93
N ASP A 735 -73.31 -44.47 -0.66
CA ASP A 735 -74.41 -45.27 -0.09
C ASP A 735 -75.76 -44.51 -0.11
N GLY A 736 -75.77 -43.27 -0.62
CA GLY A 736 -76.94 -42.39 -0.67
C GLY A 736 -77.28 -41.67 0.64
N VAL A 737 -76.51 -41.87 1.71
CA VAL A 737 -76.76 -41.32 3.05
C VAL A 737 -75.58 -40.50 3.54
N ASN A 738 -74.36 -41.03 3.41
CA ASN A 738 -73.12 -40.33 3.74
C ASN A 738 -72.64 -39.48 2.56
N SER A 739 -71.77 -38.51 2.86
CA SER A 739 -71.01 -37.82 1.82
C SER A 739 -70.17 -38.82 1.03
N THR A 740 -70.14 -38.67 -0.30
CA THR A 740 -69.36 -39.52 -1.21
C THR A 740 -67.94 -39.70 -0.73
N VAL A 741 -67.52 -40.96 -0.59
CA VAL A 741 -66.14 -41.32 -0.22
C VAL A 741 -65.33 -41.50 -1.48
N VAL A 742 -64.09 -41.01 -1.49
CA VAL A 742 -63.24 -41.00 -2.67
C VAL A 742 -61.91 -41.68 -2.36
N ALA A 743 -61.58 -42.73 -3.10
CA ALA A 743 -60.20 -43.20 -3.23
C ALA A 743 -59.57 -42.55 -4.46
N SER A 744 -58.30 -42.15 -4.36
CA SER A 744 -57.59 -41.52 -5.46
C SER A 744 -56.18 -42.07 -5.60
N ILE A 745 -55.74 -42.28 -6.83
CA ILE A 745 -54.35 -42.60 -7.15
C ILE A 745 -53.84 -41.68 -8.26
N GLN A 746 -52.63 -41.17 -8.08
CA GLN A 746 -51.96 -40.37 -9.09
C GLN A 746 -51.33 -41.29 -10.14
N LEU A 747 -51.49 -40.93 -11.41
CA LEU A 747 -50.91 -41.64 -12.54
C LEU A 747 -49.78 -40.80 -13.15
N GLN A 748 -48.78 -41.48 -13.71
CA GLN A 748 -47.80 -40.86 -14.59
C GLN A 748 -48.22 -40.98 -16.06
N LYS A 749 -47.83 -39.97 -16.84
CA LYS A 749 -47.96 -40.00 -18.29
C LYS A 749 -47.10 -41.13 -18.88
N GLY A 750 -47.72 -42.05 -19.62
CA GLY A 750 -47.00 -42.98 -20.49
C GLY A 750 -46.56 -42.27 -21.76
N CYS A 751 -45.25 -42.14 -21.97
CA CYS A 751 -44.65 -41.83 -23.27
C CYS A 751 -43.76 -43.02 -23.62
N PHE A 752 -43.95 -43.60 -24.80
CA PHE A 752 -43.08 -44.63 -25.35
C PHE A 752 -42.56 -44.19 -26.71
#